data_AF-A0A926B3Z9-F1
#
_entry.id   AF-A0A926B3Z9-F1
#
_cell.length_a   1.000
_cell.length_b   1.000
_cell.length_c   1.000
_cell.angle_alpha   90.00
_cell.angle_beta   90.00
_cell.angle_gamma   90.00
#
_symmetry.space_group_name_H-M   'P 1'
#
loop_
_entity.id
_entity.type
_entity.pdbx_description
1 polymer ?
#
loop_
_entity_poly.entity_id
_entity_poly.type
_entity_poly.pdbx_seq_one_letter_code
_entity_poly.pdbx_strand_id
1 'polypeptide(L)'
;MSFALVIHGHFYQPPRENPWTDDVEREPSAAPYHDWNARIHAECYRANAFARIHGRAGRIQSIVNNYSRLSYNFGPTLARWIERNDMRTHDRLVAADGVQRGRTGWGGAMAQAYAHPIVPLCTPADRRTQLLWGLSDFRRRFGRPADGLWLPESAANAATLGTLIDLGVRYTILAPEQVAAVRAPDEEWTSVDRDTVDTGRAYRWSHPDGSGRFLTIAVFDGPLSRGVAFGDATRDAATFVSMARASAARSRVSEPPLVLCASDGELFGHHKKFADLNLAFTTFVEGPKHGIEPTNLGAYLQSHPATWEMALAEGPDGRGTSWSCAHGVGRWWRDCGCTMVATDRGWNHRWRTPLRNAMDALQVAAAEFYEDAAAALLHDPWGVRDAYGEVVDAPVATRDALLEEFGTTALLNGGDEARAQVRHLLEIQRATLLMYASCGWYFDDIAGLETSLVLRLAAHAADLMNDAGGKAPLDEMLDLLATAKSNEAGGQTGADVFRRGAADRVTPKRAVAAAALAFGTGQIALPAGTTPVPLTPGFDVQIMSSSVGSAQRSVTPSGQARVTHERLGVTEILDFEVVGGDRPDGVLVKVDGSEVHVPDLGRESRHRLFPLLLPWILGTSRAAPGPAARLALELGKDVLGGHDASEDVALRRGYAQILVHLLLSDTPLSDAMGTVALQLFEAAGAEIALGTAERAVVEELVAEKLTARLNATVVSPSSSSSSRDALTRLSEHLGFASAAHSLPKETEPTGVPSLPATVARNE
;
A
#
# COMPACT_ATOMS: atom_id res chain seq x y z
N MET A 1 -35.78 16.70 20.96
CA MET A 1 -34.53 17.13 21.60
C MET A 1 -33.58 17.61 20.52
N SER A 2 -33.05 18.82 20.65
CA SER A 2 -31.97 19.34 19.78
C SER A 2 -30.62 18.78 20.26
N PHE A 3 -29.69 18.51 19.34
CA PHE A 3 -28.35 18.01 19.66
C PHE A 3 -27.35 18.49 18.59
N ALA A 4 -26.06 18.54 18.94
CA ALA A 4 -24.99 18.89 18.02
C ALA A 4 -24.40 17.61 17.39
N LEU A 5 -24.70 17.38 16.11
CA LEU A 5 -24.20 16.20 15.40
C LEU A 5 -22.81 16.45 14.82
N VAL A 6 -21.84 15.61 15.16
CA VAL A 6 -20.54 15.52 14.50
C VAL A 6 -20.34 14.10 14.00
N ILE A 7 -20.04 13.96 12.71
CA ILE A 7 -19.66 12.69 12.10
C ILE A 7 -18.19 12.81 11.72
N HIS A 8 -17.35 11.99 12.32
CA HIS A 8 -15.91 11.97 12.09
C HIS A 8 -15.52 10.76 11.24
N GLY A 9 -14.91 11.00 10.08
CA GLY A 9 -14.34 9.97 9.21
C GLY A 9 -12.82 9.98 9.24
N HIS A 10 -12.22 8.87 9.67
CA HIS A 10 -10.78 8.65 9.63
C HIS A 10 -10.38 7.95 8.33
N PHE A 11 -9.72 8.64 7.40
CA PHE A 11 -9.34 8.09 6.09
C PHE A 11 -7.84 7.80 6.05
N TYR A 12 -7.45 6.57 5.74
CA TYR A 12 -6.04 6.14 5.75
C TYR A 12 -5.79 4.94 4.84
N GLN A 13 -4.60 4.92 4.24
CA GLN A 13 -3.99 3.75 3.61
C GLN A 13 -2.55 3.63 4.08
N PRO A 14 -2.03 2.40 4.24
CA PRO A 14 -0.62 2.18 4.55
C PRO A 14 0.31 2.90 3.57
N PRO A 15 1.55 3.24 3.96
CA PRO A 15 2.58 3.58 2.98
C PRO A 15 2.78 2.36 2.05
N ARG A 16 2.21 2.44 0.84
CA ARG A 16 2.21 1.35 -0.15
C ARG A 16 3.32 1.49 -1.18
N GLU A 17 3.93 2.68 -1.24
CA GLU A 17 5.01 2.97 -2.15
C GLU A 17 6.17 1.97 -1.97
N ASN A 18 6.73 1.51 -3.09
CA ASN A 18 8.02 0.83 -3.07
C ASN A 18 9.06 1.84 -2.53
N PRO A 19 9.71 1.53 -1.39
CA PRO A 19 10.48 2.54 -0.66
C PRO A 19 11.73 3.01 -1.40
N TRP A 20 12.27 2.22 -2.34
CA TRP A 20 13.40 2.61 -3.18
C TRP A 20 13.01 3.54 -4.33
N THR A 21 11.72 3.62 -4.67
CA THR A 21 11.23 4.37 -5.85
C THR A 21 10.22 5.46 -5.51
N ASP A 22 9.65 5.43 -4.30
CA ASP A 22 8.58 6.34 -3.83
C ASP A 22 7.31 6.31 -4.71
N ASP A 23 7.10 5.22 -5.47
CA ASP A 23 5.95 4.97 -6.34
C ASP A 23 5.15 3.74 -5.90
N VAL A 24 3.83 3.75 -6.09
CA VAL A 24 2.98 2.60 -5.76
C VAL A 24 3.04 1.61 -6.90
N GLU A 25 3.40 0.36 -6.61
CA GLU A 25 3.44 -0.70 -7.61
C GLU A 25 2.04 -1.27 -7.88
N ARG A 26 1.84 -1.85 -9.06
CA ARG A 26 0.58 -2.52 -9.40
C ARG A 26 0.23 -3.63 -8.41
N GLU A 27 -0.99 -3.67 -7.89
CA GLU A 27 -1.47 -4.71 -6.97
C GLU A 27 -2.57 -5.56 -7.63
N PRO A 28 -2.30 -6.82 -8.04
CA PRO A 28 -3.27 -7.63 -8.80
C PRO A 28 -4.61 -7.82 -8.10
N SER A 29 -4.64 -7.84 -6.77
CA SER A 29 -5.87 -7.98 -5.97
C SER A 29 -6.76 -6.74 -6.00
N ALA A 30 -6.28 -5.62 -6.52
CA ALA A 30 -7.05 -4.38 -6.68
C ALA A 30 -7.76 -4.26 -8.05
N ALA A 31 -7.63 -5.27 -8.92
CA ALA A 31 -8.23 -5.25 -10.25
C ALA A 31 -9.74 -4.89 -10.23
N PRO A 32 -10.24 -4.13 -11.23
CA PRO A 32 -9.53 -3.68 -12.44
C PRO A 32 -8.64 -2.44 -12.26
N TYR A 33 -8.51 -1.93 -11.04
CA TYR A 33 -7.66 -0.76 -10.76
C TYR A 33 -6.18 -1.15 -10.70
N HIS A 34 -5.31 -0.15 -10.87
CA HIS A 34 -3.86 -0.30 -10.78
C HIS A 34 -3.42 -0.84 -9.41
N ASP A 35 -3.94 -0.26 -8.33
CA ASP A 35 -3.59 -0.59 -6.96
C ASP A 35 -4.76 -0.33 -5.99
N TRP A 36 -4.62 -0.70 -4.72
CA TRP A 36 -5.68 -0.54 -3.73
C TRP A 36 -5.98 0.93 -3.39
N ASN A 37 -5.00 1.84 -3.45
CA ASN A 37 -5.27 3.27 -3.27
C ASN A 37 -6.17 3.76 -4.42
N ALA A 38 -5.89 3.39 -5.66
CA ALA A 38 -6.70 3.75 -6.83
C ALA A 38 -8.14 3.21 -6.72
N ARG A 39 -8.30 1.95 -6.30
CA ARG A 39 -9.62 1.34 -6.11
C ARG A 39 -10.43 2.05 -5.02
N ILE A 40 -9.85 2.19 -3.83
CA ILE A 40 -10.56 2.78 -2.68
C ILE A 40 -10.82 4.26 -2.93
N HIS A 41 -9.91 4.96 -3.61
CA HIS A 41 -10.13 6.32 -4.05
C HIS A 41 -11.37 6.47 -4.94
N ALA A 42 -11.52 5.61 -5.94
CA ALA A 42 -12.69 5.64 -6.82
C ALA A 42 -13.99 5.29 -6.06
N GLU A 43 -13.93 4.30 -5.17
CA GLU A 43 -15.09 3.78 -4.45
C GLU A 43 -15.49 4.60 -3.22
N CYS A 44 -14.58 5.40 -2.65
CA CYS A 44 -14.80 6.14 -1.41
C CYS A 44 -14.35 7.60 -1.49
N TYR A 45 -13.05 7.89 -1.65
CA TYR A 45 -12.55 9.26 -1.45
C TYR A 45 -13.09 10.25 -2.48
N ARG A 46 -12.98 9.88 -3.77
CA ARG A 46 -13.59 10.62 -4.87
C ARG A 46 -15.12 10.54 -4.82
N ALA A 47 -15.69 9.40 -4.47
CA ALA A 47 -17.14 9.23 -4.36
C ALA A 47 -17.76 10.22 -3.35
N ASN A 48 -17.13 10.42 -2.19
CA ASN A 48 -17.57 11.38 -1.18
C ASN A 48 -17.35 12.84 -1.58
N ALA A 49 -16.27 13.14 -2.31
CA ALA A 49 -16.01 14.49 -2.82
C ALA A 49 -17.04 14.93 -3.89
N PHE A 50 -17.63 13.96 -4.60
CA PHE A 50 -18.60 14.14 -5.68
C PHE A 50 -19.88 13.31 -5.46
N ALA A 51 -20.35 13.26 -4.21
CA ALA A 51 -21.49 12.43 -3.84
C ALA A 51 -22.77 12.91 -4.53
N ARG A 52 -23.54 11.98 -5.10
CA ARG A 52 -24.74 12.29 -5.88
C ARG A 52 -25.99 12.20 -5.00
N ILE A 53 -26.83 13.22 -5.06
CA ILE A 53 -28.17 13.19 -4.51
C ILE A 53 -29.14 12.94 -5.68
N HIS A 54 -29.87 11.84 -5.62
CA HIS A 54 -30.84 11.46 -6.63
C HIS A 54 -32.22 12.05 -6.30
N GLY A 55 -32.87 12.64 -7.30
CA GLY A 55 -34.23 13.14 -7.21
C GLY A 55 -35.26 12.14 -7.74
N ARG A 56 -36.43 12.64 -8.16
CA ARG A 56 -37.50 11.81 -8.73
C ARG A 56 -37.03 11.10 -10.01
N ALA A 57 -37.51 9.88 -10.22
CA ALA A 57 -37.18 9.02 -11.37
C ALA A 57 -35.67 8.71 -11.54
N GLY A 58 -34.89 8.71 -10.44
CA GLY A 58 -33.49 8.27 -10.43
C GLY A 58 -32.50 9.27 -11.03
N ARG A 59 -32.94 10.44 -11.50
CA ARG A 59 -32.07 11.48 -12.05
C ARG A 59 -31.24 12.14 -10.96
N ILE A 60 -29.98 12.48 -11.27
CA ILE A 60 -29.12 13.25 -10.37
C ILE A 60 -29.74 14.65 -10.20
N GLN A 61 -30.11 14.98 -8.96
CA GLN A 61 -30.64 16.29 -8.61
C GLN A 61 -29.51 17.26 -8.25
N SER A 62 -28.49 16.79 -7.54
CA SER A 62 -27.31 17.57 -7.19
C SER A 62 -26.09 16.68 -6.96
N ILE A 63 -24.91 17.30 -7.02
CA ILE A 63 -23.63 16.71 -6.62
C ILE A 63 -23.08 17.54 -5.48
N VAL A 64 -22.84 16.90 -4.34
CA VAL A 64 -22.38 17.54 -3.10
C VAL A 64 -21.01 17.02 -2.69
N ASN A 65 -20.41 17.68 -1.71
CA ASN A 65 -19.16 17.28 -1.11
C ASN A 65 -19.41 16.86 0.34
N ASN A 66 -19.39 15.55 0.63
CA ASN A 66 -19.66 15.04 1.98
C ASN A 66 -18.67 15.61 3.00
N TYR A 67 -17.41 15.85 2.61
CA TYR A 67 -16.40 16.44 3.49
C TYR A 67 -16.80 17.83 4.02
N SER A 68 -17.68 18.57 3.34
CA SER A 68 -18.18 19.86 3.87
C SER A 68 -19.21 19.71 5.00
N ARG A 69 -19.59 18.48 5.34
CA ARG A 69 -20.52 18.10 6.43
C ARG A 69 -19.93 17.09 7.40
N LEU A 70 -18.66 16.71 7.22
CA LEU A 70 -17.94 15.78 8.09
C LEU A 70 -16.88 16.54 8.90
N SER A 71 -16.62 16.07 10.12
CA SER A 71 -15.25 16.15 10.64
C SER A 71 -14.44 15.04 10.00
N TYR A 72 -13.18 15.28 9.62
CA TYR A 72 -12.40 14.24 8.95
C TYR A 72 -10.90 14.46 9.10
N ASN A 73 -10.13 13.38 8.98
CA ASN A 73 -8.70 13.44 8.71
C ASN A 73 -8.37 12.54 7.53
N PHE A 74 -7.35 12.92 6.77
CA PHE A 74 -6.67 12.04 5.83
C PHE A 74 -5.25 11.82 6.32
N GLY A 75 -4.80 10.57 6.35
CA GLY A 75 -3.40 10.28 6.65
C GLY A 75 -2.46 10.94 5.65
N PRO A 76 -1.31 11.51 6.08
CA PRO A 76 -0.40 12.23 5.19
C PRO A 76 0.07 11.44 3.97
N THR A 77 0.33 10.14 4.11
CA THR A 77 0.73 9.26 3.01
C THR A 77 -0.37 9.14 1.94
N LEU A 78 -1.60 8.86 2.36
CA LEU A 78 -2.76 8.80 1.48
C LEU A 78 -3.06 10.16 0.83
N ALA A 79 -3.02 11.24 1.61
CA ALA A 79 -3.29 12.58 1.09
C ALA A 79 -2.25 12.98 0.03
N ARG A 80 -0.97 12.61 0.21
CA ARG A 80 0.10 12.80 -0.78
C ARG A 80 -0.19 12.01 -2.05
N TRP A 81 -0.62 10.77 -1.93
CA TRP A 81 -1.00 9.94 -3.07
C TRP A 81 -2.17 10.57 -3.86
N ILE A 82 -3.23 11.06 -3.17
CA ILE A 82 -4.37 11.71 -3.84
C ILE A 82 -3.92 13.00 -4.54
N GLU A 83 -3.08 13.81 -3.90
CA GLU A 83 -2.52 15.04 -4.49
C GLU A 83 -1.76 14.77 -5.81
N ARG A 84 -0.96 13.70 -5.85
CA ARG A 84 -0.20 13.31 -7.05
C ARG A 84 -1.06 12.70 -8.17
N ASN A 85 -2.14 11.97 -7.82
CA ASN A 85 -2.90 11.15 -8.77
C ASN A 85 -4.26 11.75 -9.18
N ASP A 86 -4.90 12.56 -8.33
CA ASP A 86 -6.18 13.21 -8.60
C ASP A 86 -6.30 14.54 -7.85
N MET A 87 -5.54 15.53 -8.32
CA MET A 87 -5.54 16.90 -7.78
C MET A 87 -6.95 17.49 -7.65
N ARG A 88 -7.87 17.11 -8.55
CA ARG A 88 -9.26 17.60 -8.51
C ARG A 88 -10.03 17.09 -7.29
N THR A 89 -9.77 15.86 -6.85
CA THR A 89 -10.32 15.37 -5.58
C THR A 89 -9.62 16.03 -4.41
N HIS A 90 -8.28 16.11 -4.41
CA HIS A 90 -7.50 16.80 -3.37
C HIS A 90 -8.03 18.22 -3.11
N ASP A 91 -8.20 19.04 -4.14
CA ASP A 91 -8.69 20.42 -4.02
C ASP A 91 -10.09 20.49 -3.39
N ARG A 92 -10.94 19.48 -3.64
CA ARG A 92 -12.27 19.39 -2.99
C ARG A 92 -12.19 18.98 -1.53
N LEU A 93 -11.20 18.16 -1.15
CA LEU A 93 -10.92 17.86 0.26
C LEU A 93 -10.51 19.14 0.99
N VAL A 94 -9.63 19.96 0.40
CA VAL A 94 -9.19 21.24 0.99
C VAL A 94 -10.34 22.26 1.01
N ALA A 95 -11.06 22.41 -0.10
CA ALA A 95 -12.17 23.36 -0.19
C ALA A 95 -13.32 23.04 0.79
N ALA A 96 -13.54 21.77 1.13
CA ALA A 96 -14.54 21.37 2.12
C ALA A 96 -14.26 21.98 3.51
N ASP A 97 -12.99 22.05 3.93
CA ASP A 97 -12.60 22.70 5.19
C ASP A 97 -12.95 24.20 5.14
N GLY A 98 -12.62 24.88 4.04
CA GLY A 98 -12.95 26.28 3.81
C GLY A 98 -14.46 26.57 3.80
N VAL A 99 -15.26 25.69 3.17
CA VAL A 99 -16.73 25.78 3.18
C VAL A 99 -17.28 25.68 4.61
N GLN A 100 -16.74 24.77 5.43
CA GLN A 100 -17.15 24.66 6.82
C GLN A 100 -16.75 25.91 7.63
N ARG A 101 -15.54 26.43 7.44
CA ARG A 101 -15.11 27.68 8.10
C ARG A 101 -16.04 28.84 7.78
N GLY A 102 -16.50 28.95 6.54
CA GLY A 102 -17.49 29.97 6.15
C GLY A 102 -18.85 29.81 6.85
N ARG A 103 -19.26 28.58 7.18
CA ARG A 103 -20.55 28.29 7.80
C ARG A 103 -20.51 28.35 9.34
N THR A 104 -19.42 27.88 9.95
CA THR A 104 -19.35 27.65 11.41
C THR A 104 -18.23 28.44 12.10
N GLY A 105 -17.39 29.15 11.35
CA GLY A 105 -16.15 29.76 11.85
C GLY A 105 -14.98 28.78 11.97
N TRP A 106 -15.23 27.46 11.88
CA TRP A 106 -14.23 26.41 12.09
C TRP A 106 -14.20 25.41 10.95
N GLY A 107 -13.01 24.88 10.67
CA GLY A 107 -12.83 23.84 9.68
C GLY A 107 -13.20 22.45 10.21
N GLY A 108 -13.60 21.55 9.31
CA GLY A 108 -13.90 20.16 9.66
C GLY A 108 -12.68 19.24 9.63
N ALA A 109 -11.60 19.66 8.97
CA ALA A 109 -10.41 18.85 8.82
C ALA A 109 -9.57 18.82 10.12
N MET A 110 -8.99 17.67 10.42
CA MET A 110 -8.07 17.40 11.52
C MET A 110 -6.75 16.82 10.99
N ALA A 111 -5.65 17.08 11.70
CA ALA A 111 -4.36 16.46 11.42
C ALA A 111 -4.36 14.98 11.83
N GLN A 112 -3.34 14.24 11.40
CA GLN A 112 -3.08 12.86 11.83
C GLN A 112 -1.57 12.67 11.99
N ALA A 113 -1.14 11.81 12.93
CA ALA A 113 0.26 11.37 12.99
C ALA A 113 0.75 10.82 11.63
N TYR A 114 1.97 11.18 11.25
CA TYR A 114 2.48 11.09 9.88
C TYR A 114 2.38 9.71 9.23
N ALA A 115 3.08 8.71 9.79
CA ALA A 115 3.12 7.36 9.25
C ALA A 115 2.02 6.44 9.81
N HIS A 116 1.04 7.00 10.53
CA HIS A 116 0.04 6.23 11.27
C HIS A 116 0.63 5.17 12.25
N PRO A 117 1.63 5.51 13.08
CA PRO A 117 2.16 4.56 14.06
C PRO A 117 1.25 4.47 15.29
N ILE A 118 1.40 3.41 16.09
CA ILE A 118 0.85 3.40 17.45
C ILE A 118 1.70 4.30 18.33
N VAL A 119 1.31 5.56 18.41
CA VAL A 119 2.07 6.65 19.07
C VAL A 119 2.51 6.32 20.51
N PRO A 120 1.70 5.64 21.35
CA PRO A 120 2.14 5.21 22.68
C PRO A 120 3.35 4.28 22.70
N LEU A 121 3.64 3.58 21.60
CA LEU A 121 4.76 2.64 21.46
C LEU A 121 6.00 3.29 20.82
N CYS A 122 5.91 4.54 20.38
CA CYS A 122 7.06 5.26 19.82
C CYS A 122 8.03 5.71 20.91
N THR A 123 9.31 5.82 20.56
CA THR A 123 10.31 6.56 21.36
C THR A 123 9.87 8.02 21.55
N PRO A 124 10.35 8.75 22.56
CA PRO A 124 9.99 10.15 22.75
C PRO A 124 10.28 11.03 21.52
N ALA A 125 11.43 10.83 20.86
CA ALA A 125 11.82 11.55 19.65
C ALA A 125 10.87 11.23 18.49
N ASP A 126 10.61 9.95 18.21
CA ASP A 126 9.73 9.54 17.11
C ASP A 126 8.29 9.97 17.35
N ARG A 127 7.80 9.87 18.59
CA ARG A 127 6.48 10.38 18.97
C ARG A 127 6.34 11.86 18.63
N ARG A 128 7.33 12.67 19.01
CA ARG A 128 7.34 14.09 18.71
C ARG A 128 7.36 14.35 17.20
N THR A 129 8.29 13.75 16.47
CA THR A 129 8.45 13.94 15.03
C THR A 129 7.21 13.48 14.24
N GLN A 130 6.62 12.32 14.56
CA GLN A 130 5.41 11.80 13.91
C GLN A 130 4.21 12.74 14.05
N LEU A 131 4.06 13.35 15.23
CA LEU A 131 2.99 14.30 15.51
C LEU A 131 3.27 15.64 14.82
N LEU A 132 4.50 16.14 14.89
CA LEU A 132 4.92 17.38 14.21
C LEU A 132 4.75 17.29 12.70
N TRP A 133 5.28 16.25 12.06
CA TRP A 133 5.15 16.06 10.62
C TRP A 133 3.68 15.93 10.17
N GLY A 134 2.84 15.32 11.00
CA GLY A 134 1.39 15.30 10.81
C GLY A 134 0.74 16.69 10.82
N LEU A 135 1.17 17.56 11.74
CA LEU A 135 0.73 18.95 11.81
C LEU A 135 1.29 19.80 10.65
N SER A 136 2.53 19.55 10.23
CA SER A 136 3.17 20.18 9.08
C SER A 136 2.44 19.86 7.78
N ASP A 137 2.13 18.57 7.52
CA ASP A 137 1.36 18.16 6.35
C ASP A 137 -0.03 18.81 6.33
N PHE A 138 -0.72 18.85 7.47
CA PHE A 138 -1.99 19.55 7.59
C PHE A 138 -1.85 21.03 7.21
N ARG A 139 -0.87 21.73 7.78
CA ARG A 139 -0.67 23.16 7.56
C ARG A 139 -0.39 23.45 6.08
N ARG A 140 0.44 22.63 5.43
CA ARG A 140 0.77 22.72 4.01
C ARG A 140 -0.47 22.60 3.13
N ARG A 141 -1.37 21.66 3.43
CA ARG A 141 -2.57 21.39 2.61
C ARG A 141 -3.68 22.40 2.83
N PHE A 142 -3.97 22.73 4.09
CA PHE A 142 -5.15 23.53 4.45
C PHE A 142 -4.83 25.02 4.67
N GLY A 143 -3.55 25.41 4.67
CA GLY A 143 -3.12 26.80 4.81
C GLY A 143 -3.42 27.41 6.19
N ARG A 144 -3.60 26.59 7.21
CA ARG A 144 -3.90 27.00 8.60
C ARG A 144 -3.34 25.96 9.60
N PRO A 145 -3.08 26.32 10.87
CA PRO A 145 -2.77 25.33 11.89
C PRO A 145 -3.96 24.38 12.13
N ALA A 146 -3.65 23.14 12.50
CA ALA A 146 -4.64 22.15 12.92
C ALA A 146 -5.13 22.46 14.34
N ASP A 147 -6.44 22.36 14.54
CA ASP A 147 -7.05 22.56 15.85
C ASP A 147 -7.04 21.28 16.70
N GLY A 148 -7.12 20.13 16.02
CA GLY A 148 -7.11 18.81 16.62
C GLY A 148 -6.34 17.82 15.76
N LEU A 149 -5.93 16.72 16.38
CA LEU A 149 -5.14 15.66 15.76
C LEU A 149 -5.75 14.29 16.07
N TRP A 150 -5.97 13.48 15.04
CA TRP A 150 -6.36 12.08 15.14
C TRP A 150 -5.14 11.21 15.46
N LEU A 151 -5.19 10.54 16.61
CA LEU A 151 -4.19 9.53 16.97
C LEU A 151 -4.55 8.23 16.24
N PRO A 152 -3.61 7.60 15.52
CA PRO A 152 -3.82 6.28 14.92
C PRO A 152 -4.42 5.30 15.91
N GLU A 153 -5.54 4.67 15.52
CA GLU A 153 -6.29 3.73 16.37
C GLU A 153 -6.82 4.34 17.68
N SER A 154 -6.97 5.66 17.72
CA SER A 154 -7.15 6.47 18.95
C SER A 154 -6.16 6.10 20.07
N ALA A 155 -5.00 5.56 19.71
CA ALA A 155 -4.08 4.97 20.67
C ALA A 155 -3.45 6.07 21.53
N ALA A 156 -3.66 5.99 22.85
CA ALA A 156 -3.26 7.04 23.78
C ALA A 156 -2.70 6.51 25.10
N ASN A 157 -1.69 7.21 25.60
CA ASN A 157 -1.21 7.17 26.98
C ASN A 157 -0.87 8.61 27.44
N ALA A 158 -0.53 8.79 28.72
CA ALA A 158 -0.24 10.12 29.27
C ALA A 158 0.88 10.84 28.50
N ALA A 159 1.93 10.13 28.09
CA ALA A 159 3.04 10.71 27.32
C ALA A 159 2.60 11.22 25.94
N THR A 160 1.67 10.51 25.30
CA THR A 160 1.08 10.91 24.02
C THR A 160 0.22 12.15 24.15
N LEU A 161 -0.69 12.19 25.13
CA LEU A 161 -1.54 13.37 25.36
C LEU A 161 -0.72 14.59 25.80
N GLY A 162 0.31 14.38 26.62
CA GLY A 162 1.25 15.44 27.00
C GLY A 162 1.97 16.04 25.79
N THR A 163 2.47 15.18 24.89
CA THR A 163 3.15 15.64 23.67
C THR A 163 2.20 16.45 22.77
N LEU A 164 0.91 16.07 22.66
CA LEU A 164 -0.08 16.88 21.92
C LEU A 164 -0.24 18.29 22.49
N ILE A 165 -0.26 18.42 23.82
CA ILE A 165 -0.35 19.71 24.51
C ILE A 165 0.92 20.56 24.25
N ASP A 166 2.10 19.94 24.31
CA ASP A 166 3.37 20.61 24.01
C ASP A 166 3.45 21.11 22.57
N LEU A 167 2.78 20.43 21.64
CA LEU A 167 2.67 20.82 20.24
C LEU A 167 1.50 21.77 19.95
N GLY A 168 0.77 22.22 20.98
CA GLY A 168 -0.32 23.20 20.85
C GLY A 168 -1.62 22.63 20.27
N VAL A 169 -1.78 21.31 20.24
CA VAL A 169 -3.03 20.67 19.81
C VAL A 169 -4.11 20.89 20.87
N ARG A 170 -5.31 21.30 20.46
CA ARG A 170 -6.37 21.71 21.39
C ARG A 170 -7.29 20.56 21.77
N TYR A 171 -7.53 19.64 20.83
CA TYR A 171 -8.36 18.47 21.10
C TYR A 171 -7.95 17.22 20.32
N THR A 172 -8.38 16.06 20.84
CA THR A 172 -8.37 14.78 20.13
C THR A 172 -9.68 14.02 20.39
N ILE A 173 -9.87 12.90 19.69
CA ILE A 173 -11.04 12.04 19.81
C ILE A 173 -10.60 10.69 20.39
N LEU A 174 -11.27 10.21 21.44
CA LEU A 174 -11.02 8.90 22.06
C LEU A 174 -12.31 8.05 22.16
N ALA A 175 -12.13 6.75 22.34
CA ALA A 175 -13.20 5.80 22.59
C ALA A 175 -13.68 5.86 24.06
N PRO A 176 -14.95 5.50 24.33
CA PRO A 176 -15.52 5.58 25.67
C PRO A 176 -14.81 4.68 26.69
N GLU A 177 -14.33 3.50 26.28
CA GLU A 177 -13.51 2.62 27.13
C GLU A 177 -12.13 3.19 27.53
N GLN A 178 -11.69 4.27 26.90
CA GLN A 178 -10.41 4.93 27.24
C GLN A 178 -10.56 5.93 28.40
N VAL A 179 -11.78 6.15 28.89
CA VAL A 179 -12.06 7.00 30.04
C VAL A 179 -12.24 6.13 31.28
N ALA A 180 -11.36 6.31 32.28
CA ALA A 180 -11.41 5.53 33.52
C ALA A 180 -12.27 6.19 34.61
N ALA A 181 -12.25 7.51 34.67
CA ALA A 181 -13.04 8.28 35.62
C ALA A 181 -13.32 9.68 35.08
N VAL A 182 -14.37 10.32 35.58
CA VAL A 182 -14.72 11.70 35.24
C VAL A 182 -15.03 12.48 36.50
N ARG A 183 -14.93 13.81 36.42
CA ARG A 183 -15.20 14.71 37.55
C ARG A 183 -15.77 16.03 37.05
N ALA A 184 -16.88 16.48 37.65
CA ALA A 184 -17.36 17.84 37.44
C ALA A 184 -16.48 18.85 38.20
N PRO A 185 -16.52 20.15 37.84
CA PRO A 185 -15.87 21.18 38.66
C PRO A 185 -16.28 21.04 40.14
N ASP A 186 -15.28 21.03 41.03
CA ASP A 186 -15.45 20.96 42.49
C ASP A 186 -16.16 19.71 43.04
N GLU A 187 -16.35 18.66 42.22
CA GLU A 187 -16.90 17.37 42.65
C GLU A 187 -15.81 16.30 42.82
N GLU A 188 -16.17 15.12 43.34
CA GLU A 188 -15.28 13.96 43.48
C GLU A 188 -15.19 13.14 42.19
N TRP A 189 -14.08 12.43 42.01
CA TRP A 189 -13.91 11.53 40.87
C TRP A 189 -14.93 10.39 40.90
N THR A 190 -15.59 10.16 39.76
CA THR A 190 -16.51 9.04 39.56
C THR A 190 -15.93 8.08 38.52
N SER A 191 -15.76 6.83 38.90
CA SER A 191 -15.34 5.76 37.97
C SER A 191 -16.40 5.56 36.89
N VAL A 192 -15.96 5.40 35.65
CA VAL A 192 -16.82 5.13 34.49
C VAL A 192 -16.22 4.04 33.63
N ASP A 193 -17.06 3.50 32.75
CA ASP A 193 -16.70 2.55 31.71
C ASP A 193 -17.35 2.97 30.39
N ARG A 194 -17.19 2.13 29.37
CA ARG A 194 -17.71 2.38 28.02
C ARG A 194 -19.23 2.62 27.96
N ASP A 195 -19.98 2.11 28.94
CA ASP A 195 -21.44 2.09 28.96
C ASP A 195 -22.01 3.19 29.89
N THR A 196 -21.17 3.75 30.77
CA THR A 196 -21.57 4.74 31.79
C THR A 196 -21.00 6.15 31.59
N VAL A 197 -19.93 6.31 30.80
CA VAL A 197 -19.39 7.63 30.43
C VAL A 197 -20.40 8.42 29.58
N ASP A 198 -20.62 9.69 29.90
CA ASP A 198 -21.54 10.57 29.15
C ASP A 198 -20.83 11.18 27.94
N THR A 199 -21.00 10.55 26.78
CA THR A 199 -20.42 10.99 25.51
C THR A 199 -21.04 12.26 24.93
N GLY A 200 -22.06 12.83 25.59
CA GLY A 200 -22.72 14.07 25.17
C GLY A 200 -21.95 15.36 25.48
N ARG A 201 -20.74 15.26 26.05
CA ARG A 201 -19.85 16.39 26.33
C ARG A 201 -18.40 16.05 26.00
N ALA A 202 -17.56 17.08 25.97
CA ALA A 202 -16.11 16.93 25.94
C ALA A 202 -15.51 17.11 27.35
N TYR A 203 -14.33 16.53 27.56
CA TYR A 203 -13.64 16.51 28.84
C TYR A 203 -12.26 17.16 28.75
N ARG A 204 -11.69 17.58 29.87
CA ARG A 204 -10.30 18.02 29.99
C ARG A 204 -9.44 16.87 30.49
N TRP A 205 -8.31 16.66 29.83
CA TRP A 205 -7.21 15.90 30.38
C TRP A 205 -6.08 16.87 30.72
N SER A 206 -5.78 17.02 32.00
CA SER A 206 -4.81 17.98 32.51
C SER A 206 -3.37 17.48 32.31
N HIS A 207 -2.48 18.35 31.84
CA HIS A 207 -1.08 18.02 31.67
C HIS A 207 -0.43 17.77 33.04
N PRO A 208 0.35 16.67 33.23
CA PRO A 208 0.87 16.28 34.54
C PRO A 208 2.04 17.15 35.05
N ASP A 209 2.46 18.17 34.31
CA ASP A 209 3.60 19.05 34.65
C ASP A 209 3.25 20.19 35.62
N GLY A 210 1.99 20.28 36.07
CA GLY A 210 1.52 21.34 36.96
C GLY A 210 1.34 22.71 36.27
N SER A 211 1.48 22.80 34.94
CA SER A 211 1.32 24.06 34.20
C SER A 211 -0.13 24.54 34.09
N GLY A 212 -1.10 23.69 34.41
CA GLY A 212 -2.53 23.95 34.20
C GLY A 212 -2.96 23.88 32.73
N ARG A 213 -2.04 23.56 31.80
CA ARG A 213 -2.37 23.23 30.41
C ARG A 213 -3.18 21.94 30.36
N PHE A 214 -4.04 21.81 29.37
CA PHE A 214 -4.88 20.62 29.20
C PHE A 214 -5.16 20.35 27.73
N LEU A 215 -5.52 19.11 27.42
CA LEU A 215 -6.07 18.69 26.13
C LEU A 215 -7.57 18.47 26.27
N THR A 216 -8.36 18.95 25.32
CA THR A 216 -9.78 18.61 25.27
C THR A 216 -9.97 17.24 24.62
N ILE A 217 -10.72 16.35 25.28
CA ILE A 217 -11.04 15.02 24.78
C ILE A 217 -12.51 14.98 24.40
N ALA A 218 -12.79 14.80 23.12
CA ALA A 218 -14.12 14.43 22.65
C ALA A 218 -14.24 12.91 22.67
N VAL A 219 -15.33 12.38 23.23
CA VAL A 219 -15.56 10.93 23.31
C VAL A 219 -16.67 10.57 22.35
N PHE A 220 -16.43 9.65 21.42
CA PHE A 220 -17.46 9.25 20.47
C PHE A 220 -18.50 8.30 21.10
N ASP A 221 -19.71 8.29 20.55
CA ASP A 221 -20.78 7.37 20.94
C ASP A 221 -20.51 5.96 20.41
N GLY A 222 -20.22 5.03 21.32
CA GLY A 222 -19.92 3.63 20.99
C GLY A 222 -21.03 2.94 20.19
N PRO A 223 -22.30 2.93 20.66
CA PRO A 223 -23.39 2.27 19.94
C PRO A 223 -23.64 2.80 18.52
N LEU A 224 -23.63 4.12 18.32
CA LEU A 224 -23.81 4.73 17.00
C LEU A 224 -22.63 4.40 16.08
N SER A 225 -21.40 4.55 16.57
CA SER A 225 -20.18 4.26 15.81
C SER A 225 -20.10 2.78 15.41
N ARG A 226 -20.44 1.86 16.32
CA ARG A 226 -20.58 0.43 16.03
C ARG A 226 -21.69 0.15 15.02
N GLY A 227 -22.80 0.88 15.10
CA GLY A 227 -23.88 0.83 14.11
C GLY A 227 -23.42 1.23 12.71
N VAL A 228 -22.53 2.22 12.61
CA VAL A 228 -21.91 2.65 11.34
C VAL A 228 -20.89 1.62 10.85
N ALA A 229 -20.06 1.06 11.72
CA ALA A 229 -19.04 0.09 11.34
C ALA A 229 -19.61 -1.29 10.97
N PHE A 230 -20.43 -1.88 11.83
CA PHE A 230 -20.85 -3.30 11.72
C PHE A 230 -22.36 -3.49 11.63
N GLY A 231 -23.15 -2.45 11.91
CA GLY A 231 -24.61 -2.50 11.86
C GLY A 231 -25.21 -1.84 10.63
N ASP A 232 -26.44 -1.37 10.80
CA ASP A 232 -27.29 -0.84 9.74
C ASP A 232 -27.41 0.69 9.72
N ALA A 233 -26.61 1.40 10.52
CA ALA A 233 -26.76 2.85 10.68
C ALA A 233 -26.63 3.60 9.35
N THR A 234 -25.85 3.07 8.40
CA THR A 234 -25.64 3.66 7.08
C THR A 234 -26.57 3.09 6.00
N ARG A 235 -27.59 2.29 6.35
CA ARG A 235 -28.54 1.73 5.38
C ARG A 235 -29.40 2.81 4.72
N ASP A 236 -29.98 3.68 5.53
CA ASP A 236 -30.84 4.79 5.10
C ASP A 236 -30.82 5.94 6.11
N ALA A 237 -31.31 7.10 5.69
CA ALA A 237 -31.24 8.32 6.49
C ALA A 237 -32.13 8.28 7.73
N ALA A 238 -33.27 7.59 7.68
CA ALA A 238 -34.19 7.48 8.81
C ALA A 238 -33.55 6.67 9.95
N THR A 239 -32.87 5.57 9.60
CA THR A 239 -32.13 4.73 10.53
C THR A 239 -31.00 5.53 11.19
N PHE A 240 -30.18 6.24 10.42
CA PHE A 240 -29.10 7.08 10.97
C PHE A 240 -29.65 8.15 11.93
N VAL A 241 -30.67 8.89 11.51
CA VAL A 241 -31.30 9.95 12.33
C VAL A 241 -31.89 9.39 13.62
N SER A 242 -32.53 8.22 13.56
CA SER A 242 -33.07 7.53 14.73
C SER A 242 -31.97 7.17 15.73
N MET A 243 -30.86 6.60 15.24
CA MET A 243 -29.73 6.24 16.09
C MET A 243 -29.02 7.47 16.69
N ALA A 244 -28.89 8.56 15.94
CA ALA A 244 -28.35 9.82 16.45
C ALA A 244 -29.25 10.42 17.56
N ARG A 245 -30.58 10.39 17.37
CA ARG A 245 -31.54 10.80 18.41
C ARG A 245 -31.45 9.92 19.66
N ALA A 246 -31.26 8.61 19.48
CA ALA A 246 -31.08 7.68 20.59
C ALA A 246 -29.78 7.95 21.35
N SER A 247 -28.69 8.35 20.67
CA SER A 247 -27.46 8.81 21.31
C SER A 247 -27.70 10.06 22.15
N ALA A 248 -28.31 11.11 21.57
CA ALA A 248 -28.65 12.33 22.31
C ALA A 248 -29.52 12.06 23.55
N ALA A 249 -30.48 11.14 23.47
CA ALA A 249 -31.37 10.79 24.57
C ALA A 249 -30.69 10.03 25.73
N ARG A 250 -29.51 9.42 25.51
CA ARG A 250 -28.72 8.78 26.57
C ARG A 250 -27.88 9.79 27.36
N SER A 251 -27.60 10.96 26.79
CA SER A 251 -26.77 11.97 27.46
C SER A 251 -27.51 12.61 28.63
N ARG A 252 -26.75 12.98 29.67
CA ARG A 252 -27.24 13.77 30.80
C ARG A 252 -27.08 15.28 30.57
N VAL A 253 -26.55 15.69 29.41
CA VAL A 253 -26.37 17.09 29.02
C VAL A 253 -27.68 17.65 28.46
N SER A 254 -28.16 18.76 29.00
CA SER A 254 -29.41 19.42 28.60
C SER A 254 -29.24 20.48 27.51
N GLU A 255 -28.02 20.97 27.27
CA GLU A 255 -27.70 22.05 26.32
C GLU A 255 -26.89 21.47 25.16
N PRO A 256 -27.37 21.67 23.92
CA PRO A 256 -27.54 20.57 22.97
C PRO A 256 -26.40 19.55 23.06
N PRO A 257 -26.66 18.31 23.53
CA PRO A 257 -25.60 17.33 23.75
C PRO A 257 -24.84 17.08 22.45
N LEU A 258 -23.55 16.79 22.58
CA LEU A 258 -22.74 16.28 21.49
C LEU A 258 -23.23 14.89 21.10
N VAL A 259 -23.46 14.68 19.81
CA VAL A 259 -23.57 13.35 19.21
C VAL A 259 -22.39 13.20 18.28
N LEU A 260 -21.31 12.60 18.78
CA LEU A 260 -20.10 12.34 18.01
C LEU A 260 -20.09 10.89 17.55
N CYS A 261 -20.16 10.66 16.24
CA CYS A 261 -19.91 9.36 15.62
C CYS A 261 -18.50 9.36 15.04
N ALA A 262 -17.65 8.39 15.36
CA ALA A 262 -16.32 8.26 14.77
C ALA A 262 -16.15 6.87 14.15
N SER A 263 -15.61 6.80 12.94
CA SER A 263 -15.38 5.54 12.25
C SER A 263 -14.29 5.68 11.18
N ASP A 264 -13.81 4.55 10.67
CA ASP A 264 -13.06 4.53 9.42
C ASP A 264 -13.91 5.19 8.32
N GLY A 265 -13.27 6.03 7.53
CA GLY A 265 -13.92 6.79 6.47
C GLY A 265 -14.25 5.91 5.26
N GLU A 266 -13.48 4.85 5.05
CA GLU A 266 -13.65 3.84 4.00
C GLU A 266 -14.98 3.06 4.11
N LEU A 267 -15.67 3.17 5.26
CA LEU A 267 -17.05 2.69 5.41
C LEU A 267 -18.03 3.42 4.48
N PHE A 268 -17.80 4.71 4.20
CA PHE A 268 -18.67 5.51 3.35
C PHE A 268 -18.35 5.27 1.86
N GLY A 269 -18.73 4.09 1.34
CA GLY A 269 -18.63 3.75 -0.08
C GLY A 269 -17.86 2.45 -0.36
N HIS A 270 -16.63 2.31 0.17
CA HIS A 270 -15.79 1.14 -0.13
C HIS A 270 -16.27 -0.13 0.60
N HIS A 271 -16.25 -0.12 1.94
CA HIS A 271 -16.67 -1.26 2.75
C HIS A 271 -18.20 -1.40 2.83
N LYS A 272 -18.94 -0.29 2.82
CA LYS A 272 -20.40 -0.30 2.70
C LYS A 272 -20.83 0.44 1.44
N LYS A 273 -21.18 -0.33 0.43
CA LYS A 273 -21.62 0.20 -0.87
C LYS A 273 -22.77 1.19 -0.69
N PHE A 274 -22.65 2.34 -1.36
CA PHE A 274 -23.61 3.44 -1.35
C PHE A 274 -23.80 4.17 -0.02
N ALA A 275 -23.01 3.86 1.02
CA ALA A 275 -23.06 4.59 2.28
C ALA A 275 -22.64 6.07 2.12
N ASP A 276 -21.81 6.40 1.12
CA ASP A 276 -21.50 7.77 0.71
C ASP A 276 -22.75 8.54 0.22
N LEU A 277 -23.62 7.87 -0.54
CA LEU A 277 -24.88 8.45 -1.03
C LEU A 277 -25.89 8.63 0.11
N ASN A 278 -25.98 7.64 1.00
CA ASN A 278 -26.83 7.76 2.18
C ASN A 278 -26.33 8.88 3.10
N LEU A 279 -25.02 9.00 3.32
CA LEU A 279 -24.44 10.09 4.09
C LEU A 279 -24.78 11.46 3.47
N ALA A 280 -24.66 11.59 2.15
CA ALA A 280 -25.04 12.81 1.42
C ALA A 280 -26.53 13.14 1.61
N PHE A 281 -27.41 12.16 1.40
CA PHE A 281 -28.84 12.36 1.56
C PHE A 281 -29.22 12.71 3.01
N THR A 282 -28.63 12.01 3.98
CA THR A 282 -28.84 12.24 5.40
C THR A 282 -28.45 13.65 5.81
N THR A 283 -27.28 14.13 5.38
CA THR A 283 -26.69 15.38 5.89
C THR A 283 -27.12 16.64 5.14
N PHE A 284 -27.53 16.52 3.88
CA PHE A 284 -27.95 17.65 3.05
C PHE A 284 -29.46 17.73 2.81
N VAL A 285 -30.20 16.63 2.94
CA VAL A 285 -31.64 16.59 2.60
C VAL A 285 -32.49 16.22 3.81
N GLU A 286 -32.26 15.06 4.42
CA GLU A 286 -33.18 14.55 5.43
C GLU A 286 -32.95 15.20 6.80
N GLY A 287 -31.70 15.25 7.28
CA GLY A 287 -31.32 15.86 8.55
C GLY A 287 -31.84 17.29 8.72
N PRO A 288 -31.64 18.21 7.76
CA PRO A 288 -32.16 19.57 7.85
C PRO A 288 -33.68 19.68 8.06
N LYS A 289 -34.48 18.77 7.49
CA LYS A 289 -35.94 18.73 7.72
C LYS A 289 -36.30 18.42 9.19
N HIS A 290 -35.38 17.78 9.89
CA HIS A 290 -35.50 17.39 11.29
C HIS A 290 -34.74 18.32 12.25
N GLY A 291 -34.18 19.43 11.73
CA GLY A 291 -33.34 20.35 12.50
C GLY A 291 -31.97 19.75 12.88
N ILE A 292 -31.53 18.72 12.18
CA ILE A 292 -30.25 18.03 12.40
C ILE A 292 -29.30 18.44 11.28
N GLU A 293 -28.53 19.48 11.52
CA GLU A 293 -27.46 19.90 10.61
C GLU A 293 -26.10 19.56 11.22
N PRO A 294 -25.26 18.73 10.56
CA PRO A 294 -23.94 18.43 11.10
C PRO A 294 -23.11 19.69 11.32
N THR A 295 -22.39 19.72 12.44
CA THR A 295 -21.36 20.71 12.79
C THR A 295 -19.99 20.04 12.82
N ASN A 296 -18.96 20.74 13.31
CA ASN A 296 -17.65 20.19 13.59
C ASN A 296 -17.24 20.44 15.04
N LEU A 297 -16.20 19.74 15.51
CA LEU A 297 -15.74 19.81 16.90
C LEU A 297 -15.27 21.22 17.28
N GLY A 298 -14.57 21.93 16.40
CA GLY A 298 -14.13 23.31 16.69
C GLY A 298 -15.32 24.23 17.01
N ALA A 299 -16.37 24.19 16.18
CA ALA A 299 -17.57 25.00 16.39
C ALA A 299 -18.37 24.58 17.63
N TYR A 300 -18.46 23.28 17.90
CA TYR A 300 -19.10 22.77 19.12
C TYR A 300 -18.34 23.25 20.37
N LEU A 301 -17.02 23.04 20.41
CA LEU A 301 -16.17 23.37 21.55
C LEU A 301 -16.06 24.88 21.82
N GLN A 302 -16.23 25.72 20.79
CA GLN A 302 -16.31 27.18 21.00
C GLN A 302 -17.51 27.58 21.86
N SER A 303 -18.65 26.92 21.67
CA SER A 303 -19.90 27.21 22.39
C SER A 303 -20.08 26.35 23.64
N HIS A 304 -19.43 25.20 23.70
CA HIS A 304 -19.52 24.21 24.77
C HIS A 304 -18.10 23.79 25.21
N PRO A 305 -17.33 24.69 25.83
CA PRO A 305 -15.98 24.38 26.28
C PRO A 305 -16.01 23.22 27.28
N ALA A 306 -15.03 22.31 27.19
CA ALA A 306 -14.88 21.25 28.18
C ALA A 306 -14.67 21.88 29.57
N THR A 307 -15.48 21.50 30.55
CA THR A 307 -15.38 21.93 31.95
C THR A 307 -15.18 20.75 32.90
N TRP A 308 -15.64 19.57 32.50
CA TRP A 308 -15.44 18.32 33.22
C TRP A 308 -14.03 17.80 32.96
N GLU A 309 -13.44 17.15 33.94
CA GLU A 309 -12.17 16.46 33.81
C GLU A 309 -12.39 14.97 33.57
N MET A 310 -11.44 14.34 32.89
CA MET A 310 -11.38 12.89 32.71
C MET A 310 -10.01 12.34 33.11
N ALA A 311 -10.01 11.14 33.69
CA ALA A 311 -8.83 10.34 33.88
C ALA A 311 -8.72 9.34 32.72
N LEU A 312 -7.55 9.30 32.09
CA LEU A 312 -7.27 8.37 31.01
C LEU A 312 -7.09 6.95 31.58
N ALA A 313 -7.69 5.95 30.95
CA ALA A 313 -7.37 4.56 31.23
C ALA A 313 -5.92 4.24 30.83
N GLU A 314 -5.11 3.79 31.79
CA GLU A 314 -3.69 3.50 31.59
C GLU A 314 -3.42 2.34 30.62
N GLY A 315 -4.40 1.44 30.50
CA GLY A 315 -4.26 0.20 29.73
C GLY A 315 -3.29 -0.79 30.37
N PRO A 316 -3.10 -1.97 29.75
CA PRO A 316 -2.20 -2.98 30.30
C PRO A 316 -0.76 -2.47 30.40
N ASP A 317 -0.14 -2.71 31.55
CA ASP A 317 1.26 -2.36 31.83
C ASP A 317 1.58 -0.86 31.65
N GLY A 318 0.58 0.03 31.72
CA GLY A 318 0.73 1.48 31.51
C GLY A 318 1.05 1.90 30.07
N ARG A 319 0.96 0.98 29.10
CA ARG A 319 1.35 1.23 27.70
C ARG A 319 0.31 2.01 26.91
N GLY A 320 -0.90 2.18 27.44
CA GLY A 320 -1.98 2.90 26.80
C GLY A 320 -3.11 2.02 26.27
N THR A 321 -4.16 2.70 25.82
CA THR A 321 -5.40 2.12 25.29
C THR A 321 -5.62 2.51 23.82
N SER A 322 -6.56 1.85 23.14
CA SER A 322 -6.96 2.12 21.74
C SER A 322 -8.45 1.83 21.55
N TRP A 323 -9.06 2.30 20.47
CA TRP A 323 -10.48 2.01 20.15
C TRP A 323 -10.75 0.62 19.57
N SER A 324 -9.72 -0.09 19.09
CA SER A 324 -9.86 -1.29 18.24
C SER A 324 -9.27 -2.55 18.87
N CYS A 325 -8.82 -2.45 20.13
CA CYS A 325 -8.36 -3.59 20.92
C CYS A 325 -8.73 -3.47 22.40
N ALA A 326 -9.46 -4.46 22.91
CA ALA A 326 -9.81 -4.56 24.33
C ALA A 326 -8.60 -4.74 25.26
N HIS A 327 -7.44 -5.08 24.71
CA HIS A 327 -6.18 -5.26 25.44
C HIS A 327 -5.25 -4.03 25.30
N GLY A 328 -5.84 -2.84 25.18
CA GLY A 328 -5.15 -1.57 25.02
C GLY A 328 -4.36 -1.50 23.71
N VAL A 329 -3.05 -1.23 23.78
CA VAL A 329 -2.16 -1.29 22.59
C VAL A 329 -1.57 -2.69 22.33
N GLY A 330 -2.06 -3.72 23.03
CA GLY A 330 -1.54 -5.10 22.95
C GLY A 330 -1.49 -5.67 21.53
N ARG A 331 -2.49 -5.35 20.68
CA ARG A 331 -2.57 -5.80 19.29
C ARG A 331 -1.32 -5.47 18.47
N TRP A 332 -0.58 -4.42 18.78
CA TRP A 332 0.55 -3.97 17.95
C TRP A 332 1.93 -4.31 18.50
N TRP A 333 2.01 -5.10 19.58
CA TRP A 333 3.30 -5.48 20.16
C TRP A 333 3.37 -6.91 20.70
N ARG A 334 2.24 -7.56 21.02
CA ARG A 334 2.22 -8.92 21.56
C ARG A 334 1.10 -9.79 21.00
N ASP A 335 1.15 -11.08 21.32
CA ASP A 335 0.02 -11.99 21.17
C ASP A 335 -1.06 -11.65 22.19
N CYS A 336 -2.03 -10.81 21.79
CA CYS A 336 -3.17 -10.45 22.62
C CYS A 336 -4.41 -11.31 22.32
N GLY A 337 -4.32 -12.29 21.42
CA GLY A 337 -5.44 -13.16 21.02
C GLY A 337 -6.53 -12.50 20.18
N CYS A 338 -6.39 -11.24 19.76
CA CYS A 338 -7.36 -10.58 18.90
C CYS A 338 -7.16 -11.00 17.44
N THR A 339 -7.96 -11.95 16.94
CA THR A 339 -7.94 -12.42 15.55
C THR A 339 -8.96 -11.69 14.66
N MET A 340 -8.67 -11.56 13.37
CA MET A 340 -9.61 -11.09 12.35
C MET A 340 -10.38 -12.26 11.72
N VAL A 341 -9.74 -13.42 11.55
CA VAL A 341 -10.41 -14.68 11.16
C VAL A 341 -10.89 -15.51 12.35
N ALA A 342 -11.82 -16.43 12.06
CA ALA A 342 -12.39 -17.35 13.02
C ALA A 342 -11.31 -18.16 13.77
N THR A 343 -11.58 -18.41 15.05
CA THR A 343 -10.63 -18.96 16.03
C THR A 343 -10.34 -20.46 15.86
N ASP A 344 -10.98 -21.14 14.89
CA ASP A 344 -10.88 -22.59 14.69
C ASP A 344 -9.59 -23.02 13.95
N ARG A 345 -8.86 -22.07 13.35
CA ARG A 345 -7.60 -22.36 12.62
C ARG A 345 -6.35 -22.50 13.50
N GLY A 346 -6.45 -22.23 14.80
CA GLY A 346 -5.30 -22.27 15.72
C GLY A 346 -4.25 -21.18 15.48
N TRP A 347 -4.60 -20.14 14.70
CA TRP A 347 -3.73 -18.99 14.42
C TRP A 347 -3.42 -18.19 15.70
N ASN A 348 -2.22 -17.64 15.77
CA ASN A 348 -1.75 -16.82 16.90
C ASN A 348 -0.93 -15.61 16.42
N HIS A 349 -0.66 -14.66 17.30
CA HIS A 349 0.10 -13.45 16.96
C HIS A 349 1.42 -13.32 17.70
N ARG A 350 2.03 -14.45 18.10
CA ARG A 350 3.35 -14.45 18.79
C ARG A 350 4.44 -13.80 17.94
N TRP A 351 4.26 -13.75 16.62
CA TRP A 351 5.16 -13.10 15.67
C TRP A 351 5.26 -11.57 15.84
N ARG A 352 4.29 -10.92 16.50
CA ARG A 352 4.26 -9.45 16.65
C ARG A 352 5.40 -8.91 17.52
N THR A 353 5.76 -9.62 18.59
CA THR A 353 6.84 -9.19 19.48
C THR A 353 8.21 -9.28 18.78
N PRO A 354 8.60 -10.41 18.18
CA PRO A 354 9.88 -10.46 17.45
C PRO A 354 9.93 -9.51 16.26
N LEU A 355 8.81 -9.29 15.54
CA LEU A 355 8.75 -8.26 14.49
C LEU A 355 9.07 -6.88 15.05
N ARG A 356 8.41 -6.48 16.15
CA ARG A 356 8.65 -5.16 16.77
C ARG A 356 10.09 -5.05 17.27
N ASN A 357 10.61 -6.07 17.95
CA ASN A 357 11.99 -6.06 18.43
C ASN A 357 13.01 -5.90 17.29
N ALA A 358 12.76 -6.52 16.13
CA ALA A 358 13.63 -6.36 14.96
C ALA A 358 13.59 -4.94 14.39
N MET A 359 12.41 -4.31 14.36
CA MET A 359 12.27 -2.90 13.97
C MET A 359 12.97 -1.97 14.97
N ASP A 360 12.82 -2.24 16.27
CA ASP A 360 13.43 -1.45 17.34
C ASP A 360 14.97 -1.54 17.29
N ALA A 361 15.54 -2.70 17.01
CA ALA A 361 16.99 -2.86 16.82
C ALA A 361 17.53 -1.98 15.68
N LEU A 362 16.82 -1.95 14.54
CA LEU A 362 17.18 -1.06 13.43
C LEU A 362 16.99 0.41 13.77
N GLN A 363 15.88 0.77 14.42
CA GLN A 363 15.58 2.15 14.79
C GLN A 363 16.64 2.72 15.73
N VAL A 364 17.08 1.96 16.74
CA VAL A 364 18.11 2.36 17.69
C VAL A 364 19.44 2.59 16.97
N ALA A 365 19.89 1.60 16.18
CA ALA A 365 21.15 1.71 15.44
C ALA A 365 21.14 2.88 14.43
N ALA A 366 20.00 3.11 13.76
CA ALA A 366 19.83 4.22 12.82
C ALA A 366 19.78 5.58 13.53
N ALA A 367 19.18 5.68 14.71
CA ALA A 367 19.13 6.90 15.51
C ALA A 367 20.52 7.29 16.03
N GLU A 368 21.28 6.33 16.57
CA GLU A 368 22.65 6.54 17.04
C GLU A 368 23.56 6.99 15.90
N PHE A 369 23.55 6.26 14.78
CA PHE A 369 24.33 6.64 13.60
C PHE A 369 23.92 8.01 13.03
N TYR A 370 22.62 8.30 12.98
CA TYR A 370 22.13 9.59 12.51
C TYR A 370 22.66 10.73 13.37
N GLU A 371 22.55 10.64 14.69
CA GLU A 371 22.98 11.69 15.60
C GLU A 371 24.49 11.95 15.47
N ASP A 372 25.30 10.89 15.47
CA ASP A 372 26.76 10.99 15.36
C ASP A 372 27.19 11.57 14.01
N ALA A 373 26.65 11.07 12.90
CA ALA A 373 27.02 11.52 11.55
C ALA A 373 26.49 12.93 11.24
N ALA A 374 25.28 13.26 11.70
CA ALA A 374 24.67 14.56 11.48
C ALA A 374 25.33 15.66 12.29
N ALA A 375 25.82 15.38 13.52
CA ALA A 375 26.45 16.37 14.39
C ALA A 375 27.69 17.06 13.77
N ALA A 376 28.35 16.41 12.80
CA ALA A 376 29.45 17.03 12.05
C ALA A 376 28.96 18.14 11.09
N LEU A 377 27.75 18.02 10.57
CA LEU A 377 27.18 18.86 9.51
C LEU A 377 26.07 19.79 10.02
N LEU A 378 25.45 19.48 11.17
CA LEU A 378 24.27 20.15 11.71
C LEU A 378 24.48 20.47 13.19
N HIS A 379 24.10 21.68 13.62
CA HIS A 379 24.21 22.07 15.03
C HIS A 379 23.05 21.56 15.90
N ASP A 380 21.93 21.17 15.28
CA ASP A 380 20.78 20.54 15.93
C ASP A 380 20.19 19.43 15.03
N PRO A 381 20.77 18.21 15.04
CA PRO A 381 20.28 17.09 14.23
C PRO A 381 18.81 16.74 14.48
N TRP A 382 18.35 16.77 15.73
CA TRP A 382 16.97 16.40 16.06
C TRP A 382 15.99 17.53 15.71
N GLY A 383 16.38 18.79 15.86
CA GLY A 383 15.61 19.94 15.40
C GLY A 383 15.42 19.98 13.89
N VAL A 384 16.47 19.72 13.09
CA VAL A 384 16.32 19.66 11.63
C VAL A 384 15.44 18.50 11.19
N ARG A 385 15.51 17.35 11.87
CA ARG A 385 14.61 16.20 11.63
C ARG A 385 13.15 16.59 11.86
N ASP A 386 12.86 17.26 12.97
CA ASP A 386 11.51 17.76 13.28
C ASP A 386 11.04 18.76 12.20
N ALA A 387 11.90 19.69 11.78
CA ALA A 387 11.59 20.70 10.76
C ALA A 387 11.47 20.12 9.34
N TYR A 388 12.14 19.00 9.04
CA TYR A 388 12.16 18.40 7.70
C TYR A 388 10.77 17.99 7.22
N GLY A 389 9.81 17.72 8.12
CA GLY A 389 8.42 17.42 7.77
C GLY A 389 7.72 18.52 6.96
N GLU A 390 8.17 19.77 7.06
CA GLU A 390 7.67 20.90 6.27
C GLU A 390 8.06 20.83 4.79
N VAL A 391 9.16 20.13 4.48
CA VAL A 391 9.79 20.09 3.16
C VAL A 391 10.07 18.67 2.68
N VAL A 392 9.63 17.63 3.40
CA VAL A 392 9.97 16.21 3.17
C VAL A 392 9.66 15.73 1.75
N ASP A 393 8.64 16.31 1.12
CA ASP A 393 8.22 16.02 -0.26
C ASP A 393 8.46 17.19 -1.22
N ALA A 394 9.18 18.23 -0.77
CA ALA A 394 9.53 19.38 -1.60
C ALA A 394 10.73 19.06 -2.53
N PRO A 395 10.94 19.84 -3.61
CA PRO A 395 12.13 19.71 -4.45
C PRO A 395 13.42 19.80 -3.64
N VAL A 396 14.50 19.18 -4.11
CA VAL A 396 15.82 19.14 -3.44
C VAL A 396 16.27 20.55 -3.02
N ALA A 397 16.13 21.55 -3.90
CA ALA A 397 16.53 22.93 -3.60
C ALA A 397 15.80 23.52 -2.37
N THR A 398 14.52 23.20 -2.18
CA THR A 398 13.74 23.68 -1.02
C THR A 398 14.16 22.97 0.26
N ARG A 399 14.49 21.68 0.17
CA ARG A 399 15.04 20.92 1.29
C ARG A 399 16.40 21.45 1.70
N ASP A 400 17.26 21.73 0.73
CA ASP A 400 18.60 22.30 0.96
C ASP A 400 18.54 23.67 1.62
N ALA A 401 17.59 24.53 1.22
CA ALA A 401 17.38 25.82 1.86
C ALA A 401 17.03 25.68 3.35
N LEU A 402 16.26 24.66 3.74
CA LEU A 402 16.02 24.37 5.16
C LEU A 402 17.33 24.00 5.87
N LEU A 403 18.19 23.19 5.23
CA LEU A 403 19.43 22.72 5.86
C LEU A 403 20.40 23.86 6.17
N GLU A 404 20.37 24.96 5.41
CA GLU A 404 21.20 26.14 5.67
C GLU A 404 20.93 26.75 7.05
N GLU A 405 19.68 26.69 7.54
CA GLU A 405 19.30 27.20 8.86
C GLU A 405 19.90 26.38 10.01
N PHE A 406 20.21 25.10 9.76
CA PHE A 406 20.73 24.14 10.73
C PHE A 406 22.22 23.82 10.54
N GLY A 407 22.83 24.34 9.47
CA GLY A 407 24.16 23.94 9.03
C GLY A 407 25.29 24.39 9.95
N THR A 408 26.30 23.54 10.10
CA THR A 408 27.63 23.95 10.60
C THR A 408 28.44 24.58 9.46
N THR A 409 29.58 25.17 9.79
CA THR A 409 30.55 25.63 8.78
C THR A 409 30.96 24.51 7.80
N ALA A 410 30.99 23.25 8.25
CA ALA A 410 31.32 22.11 7.40
C ALA A 410 30.25 21.87 6.33
N LEU A 411 28.97 21.95 6.68
CA LEU A 411 27.88 21.84 5.70
C LEU A 411 27.88 23.01 4.71
N LEU A 412 28.01 24.24 5.21
CA LEU A 412 27.97 25.45 4.38
C LEU A 412 29.12 25.51 3.37
N ASN A 413 30.31 25.01 3.74
CA ASN A 413 31.47 24.98 2.86
C ASN A 413 31.59 23.68 2.04
N GLY A 414 30.92 22.60 2.45
CA GLY A 414 31.03 21.27 1.85
C GLY A 414 30.26 21.07 0.54
N GLY A 415 29.52 22.08 0.09
CA GLY A 415 28.85 22.06 -1.21
C GLY A 415 27.76 20.99 -1.34
N ASP A 416 27.54 20.50 -2.57
CA ASP A 416 26.48 19.54 -2.89
C ASP A 416 26.65 18.19 -2.19
N GLU A 417 27.90 17.75 -1.98
CA GLU A 417 28.21 16.48 -1.33
C GLU A 417 27.78 16.48 0.15
N ALA A 418 28.11 17.54 0.89
CA ALA A 418 27.69 17.66 2.29
C ALA A 418 26.17 17.77 2.43
N ARG A 419 25.50 18.51 1.54
CA ARG A 419 24.02 18.57 1.53
C ARG A 419 23.39 17.23 1.17
N ALA A 420 23.94 16.52 0.19
CA ALA A 420 23.50 15.18 -0.15
C ALA A 420 23.64 14.20 1.02
N GLN A 421 24.75 14.27 1.76
CA GLN A 421 24.94 13.46 2.97
C GLN A 421 23.86 13.75 4.02
N VAL A 422 23.57 15.02 4.30
CA VAL A 422 22.50 15.37 5.26
C VAL A 422 21.13 14.88 4.77
N ARG A 423 20.80 15.05 3.48
CA ARG A 423 19.56 14.49 2.92
C ARG A 423 19.49 12.98 3.09
N HIS A 424 20.60 12.28 2.85
CA HIS A 424 20.70 10.83 3.05
C HIS A 424 20.38 10.45 4.50
N LEU A 425 21.01 11.11 5.47
CA LEU A 425 20.77 10.91 6.89
C LEU A 425 19.30 11.17 7.29
N LEU A 426 18.67 12.19 6.72
CA LEU A 426 17.25 12.49 6.94
C LEU A 426 16.31 11.47 6.28
N GLU A 427 16.68 10.91 5.13
CA GLU A 427 15.91 9.84 4.49
C GLU A 427 16.00 8.51 5.28
N ILE A 428 17.12 8.22 5.96
CA ILE A 428 17.20 7.10 6.94
C ILE A 428 16.12 7.32 8.02
N GLN A 429 16.07 8.51 8.60
CA GLN A 429 15.11 8.86 9.64
C GLN A 429 13.66 8.81 9.14
N ARG A 430 13.40 9.25 7.91
CA ARG A 430 12.06 9.10 7.29
C ARG A 430 11.67 7.63 7.15
N ALA A 431 12.58 6.78 6.65
CA ALA A 431 12.30 5.36 6.43
C ALA A 431 12.01 4.64 7.77
N THR A 432 12.76 4.94 8.83
CA THR A 432 12.49 4.38 10.17
C THR A 432 11.19 4.88 10.77
N LEU A 433 10.74 6.11 10.47
CA LEU A 433 9.41 6.57 10.86
C LEU A 433 8.28 5.82 10.13
N LEU A 434 8.47 5.53 8.84
CA LEU A 434 7.46 4.87 8.00
C LEU A 434 7.29 3.38 8.33
N MET A 435 8.35 2.66 8.71
CA MET A 435 8.27 1.22 9.00
C MET A 435 7.39 0.87 10.22
N TYR A 436 6.99 1.85 11.03
CA TYR A 436 6.11 1.65 12.19
C TYR A 436 4.61 1.83 11.89
N ALA A 437 4.22 1.92 10.61
CA ALA A 437 2.82 1.97 10.21
C ALA A 437 2.01 0.83 10.86
N SER A 438 0.94 1.18 11.59
CA SER A 438 0.24 0.25 12.51
C SER A 438 -0.36 -0.98 11.82
N CYS A 439 -0.73 -0.84 10.55
CA CYS A 439 -1.25 -1.90 9.68
C CYS A 439 -0.34 -3.14 9.64
N GLY A 440 0.98 -2.98 9.74
CA GLY A 440 1.94 -4.08 9.75
C GLY A 440 1.84 -5.03 10.95
N TRP A 441 1.06 -4.67 11.97
CA TRP A 441 0.76 -5.55 13.11
C TRP A 441 -0.75 -5.83 13.27
N TYR A 442 -1.62 -5.15 12.53
CA TYR A 442 -3.06 -5.18 12.79
C TYR A 442 -3.70 -6.54 12.46
N PHE A 443 -3.31 -7.10 11.32
CA PHE A 443 -3.86 -8.35 10.77
C PHE A 443 -3.20 -9.59 11.39
N ASP A 444 -3.63 -10.76 10.90
CA ASP A 444 -3.35 -12.03 11.57
C ASP A 444 -2.01 -12.66 11.22
N ASP A 445 -1.39 -12.30 10.09
CA ASP A 445 -0.21 -12.99 9.58
C ASP A 445 0.98 -12.09 9.21
N ILE A 446 2.19 -12.55 9.55
CA ILE A 446 3.45 -11.86 9.22
C ILE A 446 3.80 -11.92 7.73
N ALA A 447 3.34 -12.93 6.99
CA ALA A 447 3.51 -13.02 5.55
C ALA A 447 2.42 -12.27 4.77
N GLY A 448 1.47 -11.63 5.48
CA GLY A 448 0.45 -10.77 4.90
C GLY A 448 1.01 -9.52 4.21
N LEU A 449 0.17 -8.90 3.38
CA LEU A 449 0.54 -7.74 2.57
C LEU A 449 1.08 -6.59 3.43
N GLU A 450 0.34 -6.19 4.46
CA GLU A 450 0.67 -5.02 5.28
C GLU A 450 1.98 -5.21 6.04
N THR A 451 2.23 -6.41 6.57
CA THR A 451 3.47 -6.73 7.27
C THR A 451 4.66 -6.75 6.30
N SER A 452 4.45 -7.19 5.05
CA SER A 452 5.50 -7.14 4.04
C SER A 452 5.90 -5.70 3.67
N LEU A 453 4.96 -4.74 3.68
CA LEU A 453 5.26 -3.33 3.42
C LEU A 453 6.21 -2.74 4.48
N VAL A 454 5.96 -3.01 5.76
CA VAL A 454 6.85 -2.52 6.83
C VAL A 454 8.23 -3.18 6.80
N LEU A 455 8.31 -4.46 6.40
CA LEU A 455 9.59 -5.15 6.22
C LEU A 455 10.39 -4.59 5.02
N ARG A 456 9.73 -4.19 3.93
CA ARG A 456 10.37 -3.49 2.81
C ARG A 456 10.92 -2.13 3.24
N LEU A 457 10.16 -1.37 4.03
CA LEU A 457 10.62 -0.09 4.59
C LEU A 457 11.84 -0.27 5.51
N ALA A 458 11.86 -1.32 6.32
CA ALA A 458 13.00 -1.66 7.15
C ALA A 458 14.24 -2.06 6.31
N ALA A 459 14.05 -2.83 5.24
CA ALA A 459 15.13 -3.16 4.31
C ALA A 459 15.71 -1.90 3.65
N HIS A 460 14.86 -0.96 3.25
CA HIS A 460 15.28 0.32 2.68
C HIS A 460 16.03 1.19 3.69
N ALA A 461 15.54 1.29 4.94
CA ALA A 461 16.25 2.00 6.01
C ALA A 461 17.64 1.41 6.26
N ALA A 462 17.78 0.08 6.24
CA ALA A 462 19.06 -0.59 6.36
C ALA A 462 19.99 -0.32 5.17
N ASP A 463 19.46 -0.31 3.94
CA ASP A 463 20.23 0.03 2.73
C ASP A 463 20.74 1.47 2.81
N LEU A 464 19.87 2.45 3.10
CA LEU A 464 20.26 3.86 3.27
C LEU A 464 21.33 4.04 4.36
N MET A 465 21.19 3.32 5.49
CA MET A 465 22.16 3.37 6.56
C MET A 465 23.55 2.88 6.11
N ASN A 466 23.60 1.77 5.37
CA ASN A 466 24.85 1.25 4.84
C ASN A 466 25.46 2.17 3.77
N ASP A 467 24.63 2.69 2.86
CA ASP A 467 25.07 3.58 1.78
C ASP A 467 25.61 4.92 2.32
N ALA A 468 25.09 5.39 3.46
CA ALA A 468 25.59 6.58 4.16
C ALA A 468 26.88 6.34 4.98
N GLY A 469 27.40 5.10 5.01
CA GLY A 469 28.61 4.72 5.75
C GLY A 469 28.38 4.15 7.15
N GLY A 470 27.13 3.92 7.53
CA GLY A 470 26.75 3.21 8.76
C GLY A 470 26.81 1.69 8.59
N LYS A 471 26.44 0.97 9.65
CA LYS A 471 26.29 -0.50 9.62
C LYS A 471 24.94 -0.90 10.19
N ALA A 472 24.01 -1.27 9.31
CA ALA A 472 22.71 -1.78 9.73
C ALA A 472 22.85 -3.12 10.49
N PRO A 473 22.09 -3.35 11.58
CA PRO A 473 22.15 -4.57 12.38
C PRO A 473 21.38 -5.74 11.74
N LEU A 474 21.65 -6.02 10.45
CA LEU A 474 20.88 -7.00 9.66
C LEU A 474 20.91 -8.42 10.23
N ASP A 475 22.04 -8.87 10.79
CA ASP A 475 22.14 -10.21 11.37
C ASP A 475 21.21 -10.36 12.59
N GLU A 476 21.25 -9.40 13.52
CA GLU A 476 20.37 -9.37 14.69
C GLU A 476 18.89 -9.28 14.29
N MET A 477 18.57 -8.42 13.31
CA MET A 477 17.22 -8.31 12.78
C MET A 477 16.73 -9.64 12.21
N LEU A 478 17.53 -10.30 11.37
CA LEU A 478 17.17 -11.56 10.74
C LEU A 478 17.01 -12.69 11.77
N ASP A 479 17.83 -12.71 12.82
CA ASP A 479 17.71 -13.66 13.93
C ASP A 479 16.38 -13.47 14.69
N LEU A 480 16.03 -12.23 15.02
CA LEU A 480 14.74 -11.90 15.64
C LEU A 480 13.57 -12.30 14.72
N LEU A 481 13.62 -11.92 13.45
CA LEU A 481 12.58 -12.20 12.46
C LEU A 481 12.45 -13.70 12.16
N ALA A 482 13.50 -14.50 12.30
CA ALA A 482 13.45 -15.95 12.14
C ALA A 482 12.56 -16.62 13.21
N THR A 483 12.38 -15.99 14.37
CA THR A 483 11.48 -16.46 15.44
C THR A 483 10.02 -16.06 15.21
N ALA A 484 9.76 -15.09 14.32
CA ALA A 484 8.43 -14.65 13.95
C ALA A 484 7.83 -15.59 12.90
N LYS A 485 6.93 -16.50 13.31
CA LYS A 485 6.37 -17.53 12.42
C LYS A 485 5.06 -17.08 11.78
N SER A 486 4.92 -17.33 10.48
CA SER A 486 3.63 -17.23 9.79
C SER A 486 2.69 -18.34 10.25
N ASN A 487 1.41 -18.01 10.32
CA ASN A 487 0.26 -18.88 10.50
C ASN A 487 -0.10 -19.65 9.22
N GLU A 488 0.47 -19.29 8.06
CA GLU A 488 0.30 -20.03 6.82
C GLU A 488 1.06 -21.37 6.86
N ALA A 489 0.47 -22.40 6.24
CA ALA A 489 0.98 -23.78 6.29
C ALA A 489 2.41 -23.95 5.71
N GLY A 490 2.88 -22.98 4.92
CA GLY A 490 4.23 -22.98 4.34
C GLY A 490 5.36 -22.79 5.35
N GLY A 491 5.06 -22.48 6.62
CA GLY A 491 6.06 -22.39 7.69
C GLY A 491 7.07 -21.25 7.54
N GLN A 492 6.75 -20.25 6.71
CA GLN A 492 7.61 -19.09 6.47
C GLN A 492 7.85 -18.30 7.76
N THR A 493 9.03 -17.71 7.86
CA THR A 493 9.40 -16.82 8.96
C THR A 493 9.38 -15.37 8.50
N GLY A 494 9.37 -14.43 9.46
CA GLY A 494 9.56 -13.01 9.17
C GLY A 494 10.86 -12.74 8.39
N ALA A 495 11.91 -13.54 8.61
CA ALA A 495 13.17 -13.40 7.89
C ALA A 495 13.02 -13.78 6.41
N ASP A 496 12.18 -14.76 6.09
CA ASP A 496 11.88 -15.14 4.70
C ASP A 496 11.04 -14.08 4.00
N VAL A 497 10.09 -13.47 4.71
CA VAL A 497 9.29 -12.34 4.21
C VAL A 497 10.18 -11.12 3.98
N PHE A 498 11.10 -10.82 4.90
CA PHE A 498 12.08 -9.75 4.75
C PHE A 498 12.96 -9.96 3.51
N ARG A 499 13.58 -11.14 3.35
CA ARG A 499 14.43 -11.44 2.19
C ARG A 499 13.68 -11.33 0.88
N ARG A 500 12.41 -11.75 0.84
CA ARG A 500 11.54 -11.59 -0.33
C ARG A 500 11.29 -10.12 -0.63
N GLY A 501 10.86 -9.33 0.35
CA GLY A 501 10.63 -7.89 0.15
C GLY A 501 11.90 -7.12 -0.22
N ALA A 502 13.05 -7.54 0.29
CA ALA A 502 14.35 -6.97 -0.03
C ALA A 502 14.89 -7.39 -1.41
N ALA A 503 14.25 -8.33 -2.10
CA ALA A 503 14.57 -8.66 -3.49
C ALA A 503 14.03 -7.58 -4.46
N ASP A 504 12.97 -6.86 -4.05
CA ASP A 504 12.33 -5.78 -4.82
C ASP A 504 13.13 -4.46 -4.84
N ARG A 505 14.38 -4.51 -4.35
CA ARG A 505 15.31 -3.37 -4.34
C ARG A 505 15.45 -2.75 -5.73
N VAL A 506 15.44 -1.43 -5.77
CA VAL A 506 15.79 -0.68 -6.98
C VAL A 506 17.03 0.13 -6.68
N THR A 507 18.06 -0.05 -7.49
CA THR A 507 19.36 0.61 -7.36
C THR A 507 19.64 1.45 -8.60
N PRO A 508 20.58 2.42 -8.54
CA PRO A 508 21.02 3.16 -9.71
C PRO A 508 21.42 2.25 -10.88
N LYS A 509 22.11 1.13 -10.59
CA LYS A 509 22.49 0.12 -11.60
C LYS A 509 21.28 -0.56 -12.25
N ARG A 510 20.27 -0.94 -11.47
CA ARG A 510 19.02 -1.54 -12.00
C ARG A 510 18.22 -0.52 -12.83
N ALA A 511 18.18 0.75 -12.42
CA ALA A 511 17.56 1.83 -13.18
C ALA A 511 18.25 2.07 -14.53
N VAL A 512 19.59 2.15 -14.52
CA VAL A 512 20.40 2.25 -15.76
C VAL A 512 20.21 1.02 -16.64
N ALA A 513 20.18 -0.18 -16.08
CA ALA A 513 19.93 -1.40 -16.85
C ALA A 513 18.56 -1.38 -17.55
N ALA A 514 17.51 -0.96 -16.86
CA ALA A 514 16.18 -0.80 -17.47
C ALA A 514 16.21 0.20 -18.64
N ALA A 515 16.80 1.38 -18.45
CA ALA A 515 16.93 2.38 -19.51
C ALA A 515 17.78 1.89 -20.69
N ALA A 516 18.89 1.21 -20.41
CA ALA A 516 19.79 0.65 -21.41
C ALA A 516 19.11 -0.42 -22.27
N LEU A 517 18.27 -1.28 -21.69
CA LEU A 517 17.50 -2.27 -22.45
C LEU A 517 16.52 -1.63 -23.44
N ALA A 518 15.79 -0.61 -23.00
CA ALA A 518 14.84 0.11 -23.84
C ALA A 518 15.55 0.93 -24.94
N PHE A 519 16.71 1.50 -24.64
CA PHE A 519 17.57 2.17 -25.62
C PHE A 519 18.17 1.20 -26.64
N GLY A 520 18.82 0.13 -26.16
CA GLY A 520 19.60 -0.80 -26.98
C GLY A 520 18.77 -1.60 -27.99
N THR A 521 17.47 -1.76 -27.74
CA THR A 521 16.51 -2.42 -28.66
C THR A 521 15.89 -1.48 -29.69
N GLY A 522 16.35 -0.21 -29.74
CA GLY A 522 15.91 0.79 -30.70
C GLY A 522 14.51 1.37 -30.42
N GLN A 523 13.96 1.13 -29.23
CA GLN A 523 12.61 1.55 -28.84
C GLN A 523 12.58 2.96 -28.23
N ILE A 524 13.72 3.43 -27.74
CA ILE A 524 13.93 4.81 -27.28
C ILE A 524 14.78 5.54 -28.31
N ALA A 525 14.14 6.15 -29.30
CA ALA A 525 14.71 7.28 -30.02
C ALA A 525 14.22 8.54 -29.31
N LEU A 526 14.99 9.12 -28.39
CA LEU A 526 14.62 10.42 -27.81
C LEU A 526 15.19 11.53 -28.70
N PRO A 527 14.35 12.37 -29.33
CA PRO A 527 14.73 13.74 -29.59
C PRO A 527 15.18 14.37 -28.27
N ALA A 528 16.18 15.25 -28.33
CA ALA A 528 16.54 16.05 -27.16
C ALA A 528 15.27 16.77 -26.62
N GLY A 529 14.89 16.49 -25.37
CA GLY A 529 13.85 17.23 -24.65
C GLY A 529 12.49 16.54 -24.43
N THR A 530 12.31 15.26 -24.78
CA THR A 530 11.12 14.49 -24.35
C THR A 530 11.50 13.49 -23.27
N THR A 531 10.99 13.63 -22.05
CA THR A 531 11.07 12.59 -21.02
C THR A 531 10.05 11.51 -21.37
N PRO A 532 10.45 10.27 -21.67
CA PRO A 532 9.51 9.15 -21.64
C PRO A 532 8.97 9.00 -20.21
N VAL A 533 7.83 8.31 -20.04
CA VAL A 533 7.40 7.84 -18.70
C VAL A 533 8.62 7.18 -18.05
N PRO A 534 9.03 7.60 -16.84
CA PRO A 534 10.24 7.05 -16.23
C PRO A 534 10.08 5.54 -16.11
N LEU A 535 11.00 4.81 -16.73
CA LEU A 535 11.02 3.34 -16.70
C LEU A 535 11.23 2.81 -15.28
N THR A 536 11.91 3.60 -14.47
CA THR A 536 12.19 3.31 -13.07
C THR A 536 11.85 4.54 -12.25
N PRO A 537 10.63 4.63 -11.67
CA PRO A 537 10.26 5.72 -10.77
C PRO A 537 11.31 5.95 -9.68
N GLY A 538 11.44 7.20 -9.22
CA GLY A 538 12.41 7.58 -8.21
C GLY A 538 13.85 7.77 -8.73
N PHE A 539 14.11 7.43 -10.00
CA PHE A 539 15.39 7.63 -10.66
C PHE A 539 15.22 8.33 -12.02
N ASP A 540 15.85 9.49 -12.19
CA ASP A 540 15.99 10.12 -13.51
C ASP A 540 17.24 9.55 -14.20
N VAL A 541 17.04 8.83 -15.31
CA VAL A 541 18.12 8.20 -16.07
C VAL A 541 18.23 8.81 -17.46
N GLN A 542 19.40 9.38 -17.76
CA GLN A 542 19.71 10.01 -19.04
C GLN A 542 20.88 9.30 -19.71
N ILE A 543 20.64 8.69 -20.88
CA ILE A 543 21.72 8.11 -21.71
C ILE A 543 22.53 9.25 -22.32
N MET A 544 23.79 9.41 -21.91
CA MET A 544 24.65 10.54 -22.26
C MET A 544 25.41 10.34 -23.58
N SER A 545 25.89 9.12 -23.80
CA SER A 545 26.62 8.75 -25.01
C SER A 545 26.29 7.30 -25.35
N SER A 546 26.30 6.99 -26.64
CA SER A 546 26.09 5.63 -27.11
C SER A 546 27.03 5.33 -28.26
N SER A 547 27.84 4.29 -28.14
CA SER A 547 28.55 3.70 -29.25
C SER A 547 27.90 2.37 -29.61
N VAL A 548 27.63 2.17 -30.89
CA VAL A 548 27.38 0.84 -31.44
C VAL A 548 28.74 0.27 -31.82
N GLY A 549 29.32 -0.55 -30.94
CA GLY A 549 30.54 -1.27 -31.26
C GLY A 549 30.25 -2.32 -32.33
N SER A 550 30.90 -2.24 -33.50
CA SER A 550 30.86 -3.31 -34.51
C SER A 550 32.05 -4.24 -34.34
N ALA A 551 31.94 -5.23 -33.46
CA ALA A 551 32.85 -6.36 -33.45
C ALA A 551 32.15 -7.52 -34.19
N GLN A 552 32.76 -7.97 -35.30
CA GLN A 552 32.39 -9.13 -36.12
C GLN A 552 31.00 -9.75 -35.81
N ARG A 553 29.96 -9.21 -36.48
CA ARG A 553 28.57 -9.70 -36.57
C ARG A 553 27.57 -9.37 -35.44
N SER A 554 27.91 -8.73 -34.32
CA SER A 554 26.88 -8.20 -33.40
C SER A 554 27.03 -6.71 -33.12
N VAL A 555 25.89 -6.01 -33.05
CA VAL A 555 25.80 -4.63 -32.58
C VAL A 555 25.49 -4.72 -31.09
N THR A 556 26.46 -4.37 -30.24
CA THR A 556 26.26 -4.30 -28.78
C THR A 556 26.09 -2.83 -28.40
N PRO A 557 24.88 -2.38 -28.05
CA PRO A 557 24.68 -1.03 -27.54
C PRO A 557 25.45 -0.85 -26.23
N SER A 558 26.38 0.10 -26.20
CA SER A 558 27.10 0.48 -24.99
C SER A 558 27.26 1.98 -24.90
N GLY A 559 27.51 2.49 -23.69
CA GLY A 559 27.59 3.93 -23.47
C GLY A 559 27.66 4.31 -22.01
N GLN A 560 27.39 5.58 -21.74
CA GLN A 560 27.31 6.12 -20.39
C GLN A 560 25.92 6.61 -20.10
N ALA A 561 25.43 6.36 -18.89
CA ALA A 561 24.17 6.88 -18.39
C ALA A 561 24.41 7.71 -17.14
N ARG A 562 23.83 8.91 -17.10
CA ARG A 562 23.66 9.67 -15.86
C ARG A 562 22.42 9.17 -15.17
N VAL A 563 22.52 8.84 -13.89
CA VAL A 563 21.38 8.46 -13.05
C VAL A 563 21.32 9.36 -11.83
N THR A 564 20.15 9.96 -11.58
CA THR A 564 19.90 10.84 -10.44
C THR A 564 18.82 10.25 -9.57
N HIS A 565 19.12 10.01 -8.29
CA HIS A 565 18.11 9.58 -7.33
C HIS A 565 17.23 10.78 -6.94
N GLU A 566 15.92 10.73 -7.22
CA GLU A 566 15.04 11.91 -7.10
C GLU A 566 14.94 12.45 -5.66
N ARG A 567 14.83 11.57 -4.66
CA ARG A 567 14.80 11.99 -3.26
C ARG A 567 16.16 12.52 -2.78
N LEU A 568 17.25 11.81 -3.02
CA LEU A 568 18.58 12.21 -2.52
C LEU A 568 19.22 13.34 -3.34
N GLY A 569 18.82 13.54 -4.59
CA GLY A 569 19.49 14.44 -5.54
C GLY A 569 20.91 14.00 -5.91
N VAL A 570 21.35 12.81 -5.48
CA VAL A 570 22.66 12.25 -5.79
C VAL A 570 22.67 11.81 -7.24
N THR A 571 23.71 12.21 -7.96
CA THR A 571 23.90 11.89 -9.38
C THR A 571 25.16 11.04 -9.56
N GLU A 572 25.03 9.94 -10.29
CA GLU A 572 26.13 9.07 -10.69
C GLU A 572 26.19 8.97 -12.22
N ILE A 573 27.38 8.70 -12.76
CA ILE A 573 27.58 8.38 -14.17
C ILE A 573 28.08 6.94 -14.21
N LEU A 574 27.30 6.06 -14.84
CA LEU A 574 27.58 4.63 -14.91
C LEU A 574 27.79 4.21 -16.35
N ASP A 575 28.81 3.39 -16.59
CA ASP A 575 29.03 2.74 -17.88
C ASP A 575 28.05 1.58 -18.03
N PHE A 576 27.48 1.41 -19.22
CA PHE A 576 26.61 0.28 -19.52
C PHE A 576 26.96 -0.42 -20.84
N GLU A 577 26.71 -1.72 -20.88
CA GLU A 577 26.81 -2.56 -22.08
C GLU A 577 25.63 -3.54 -22.12
N VAL A 578 24.82 -3.48 -23.18
CA VAL A 578 23.71 -4.42 -23.40
C VAL A 578 24.21 -5.65 -24.13
N VAL A 579 24.48 -6.72 -23.38
CA VAL A 579 24.98 -7.98 -23.93
C VAL A 579 23.83 -8.73 -24.59
N GLY A 580 24.02 -9.11 -25.86
CA GLY A 580 22.98 -9.76 -26.65
C GLY A 580 21.86 -8.82 -27.09
N GLY A 581 22.06 -7.51 -27.13
CA GLY A 581 20.99 -6.55 -27.48
C GLY A 581 20.31 -6.76 -28.85
N ASP A 582 20.93 -7.51 -29.76
CA ASP A 582 20.39 -7.89 -31.06
C ASP A 582 19.53 -9.18 -31.04
N ARG A 583 19.51 -9.93 -29.93
CA ARG A 583 18.85 -11.23 -29.83
C ARG A 583 18.35 -11.57 -28.42
N PRO A 584 17.17 -12.19 -28.27
CA PRO A 584 16.58 -12.44 -26.95
C PRO A 584 17.30 -13.51 -26.11
N ASP A 585 18.25 -14.27 -26.65
CA ASP A 585 19.07 -15.22 -25.90
C ASP A 585 20.09 -14.55 -25.00
N GLY A 586 19.82 -14.60 -23.69
CA GLY A 586 20.80 -14.18 -22.68
C GLY A 586 20.97 -12.66 -22.59
N VAL A 587 19.92 -11.90 -22.95
CA VAL A 587 19.92 -10.45 -22.79
C VAL A 587 20.15 -10.09 -21.33
N LEU A 588 21.24 -9.38 -21.08
CA LEU A 588 21.56 -8.80 -19.79
C LEU A 588 22.25 -7.46 -20.01
N VAL A 589 22.30 -6.63 -18.97
CA VAL A 589 23.05 -5.38 -19.00
C VAL A 589 24.19 -5.46 -18.01
N LYS A 590 25.40 -5.16 -18.46
CA LYS A 590 26.52 -4.88 -17.56
C LYS A 590 26.48 -3.40 -17.21
N VAL A 591 26.44 -3.07 -15.93
CA VAL A 591 26.50 -1.68 -15.44
C VAL A 591 27.68 -1.57 -14.47
N ASP A 592 28.70 -0.79 -14.83
CA ASP A 592 30.00 -0.74 -14.16
C ASP A 592 30.56 -2.15 -13.86
N GLY A 593 30.53 -3.01 -14.88
CA GLY A 593 31.00 -4.40 -14.80
C GLY A 593 30.10 -5.35 -13.98
N SER A 594 29.03 -4.87 -13.34
CA SER A 594 28.05 -5.71 -12.63
C SER A 594 26.98 -6.20 -13.58
N GLU A 595 26.71 -7.51 -13.61
CA GLU A 595 25.64 -8.07 -14.44
C GLU A 595 24.27 -7.84 -13.79
N VAL A 596 23.34 -7.29 -14.58
CA VAL A 596 21.94 -7.10 -14.22
C VAL A 596 21.09 -7.87 -15.23
N HIS A 597 20.46 -8.94 -14.76
CA HIS A 597 19.53 -9.72 -15.55
C HIS A 597 18.12 -9.12 -15.49
N VAL A 598 17.29 -9.44 -16.47
CA VAL A 598 15.89 -8.96 -16.50
C VAL A 598 15.12 -9.30 -15.23
N PRO A 599 15.23 -10.52 -14.63
CA PRO A 599 14.58 -10.82 -13.36
C PRO A 599 15.07 -10.00 -12.16
N ASP A 600 16.26 -9.38 -12.25
CA ASP A 600 16.77 -8.49 -11.20
C ASP A 600 16.09 -7.11 -11.23
N LEU A 601 15.38 -6.79 -12.31
CA LEU A 601 14.65 -5.53 -12.43
C LEU A 601 13.37 -5.57 -11.59
N GLY A 602 13.09 -4.44 -10.92
CA GLY A 602 11.87 -4.25 -10.15
C GLY A 602 10.62 -4.53 -10.99
N ARG A 603 9.57 -5.02 -10.34
CA ARG A 603 8.33 -5.45 -10.99
C ARG A 603 7.71 -4.35 -11.85
N GLU A 604 7.68 -3.12 -11.35
CA GLU A 604 7.14 -1.97 -12.07
C GLU A 604 8.00 -1.60 -13.29
N SER A 605 9.33 -1.64 -13.16
CA SER A 605 10.21 -1.43 -14.32
C SER A 605 10.01 -2.50 -15.38
N ARG A 606 9.86 -3.78 -15.00
CA ARG A 606 9.51 -4.85 -15.94
C ARG A 606 8.15 -4.60 -16.60
N HIS A 607 7.15 -4.12 -15.85
CA HIS A 607 5.84 -3.74 -16.38
C HIS A 607 5.91 -2.66 -17.45
N ARG A 608 6.68 -1.59 -17.21
CA ARG A 608 6.84 -0.49 -18.17
C ARG A 608 7.72 -0.87 -19.35
N LEU A 609 8.70 -1.75 -19.15
CA LEU A 609 9.59 -2.24 -20.21
C LEU A 609 8.90 -3.21 -21.16
N PHE A 610 8.03 -4.08 -20.67
CA PHE A 610 7.47 -5.15 -21.49
C PHE A 610 6.73 -4.65 -22.75
N PRO A 611 5.81 -3.66 -22.67
CA PRO A 611 5.17 -3.08 -23.85
C PRO A 611 6.15 -2.47 -24.84
N LEU A 612 7.22 -1.83 -24.35
CA LEU A 612 8.24 -1.21 -25.20
C LEU A 612 9.06 -2.25 -25.95
N LEU A 613 9.43 -3.34 -25.27
CA LEU A 613 10.27 -4.40 -25.86
C LEU A 613 9.47 -5.39 -26.71
N LEU A 614 8.14 -5.47 -26.54
CA LEU A 614 7.30 -6.46 -27.21
C LEU A 614 7.45 -6.48 -28.75
N PRO A 615 7.47 -5.34 -29.48
CA PRO A 615 7.70 -5.35 -30.92
C PRO A 615 9.03 -5.99 -31.34
N TRP A 616 10.11 -5.70 -30.59
CA TRP A 616 11.43 -6.26 -30.83
C TRP A 616 11.49 -7.77 -30.51
N ILE A 617 10.86 -8.19 -29.40
CA ILE A 617 10.73 -9.62 -29.04
C ILE A 617 9.96 -10.36 -30.14
N LEU A 618 8.84 -9.80 -30.62
CA LEU A 618 8.05 -10.41 -31.69
C LEU A 618 8.84 -10.52 -33.00
N GLY A 619 9.60 -9.48 -33.37
CA GLY A 619 10.45 -9.48 -34.55
C GLY A 619 11.53 -10.57 -34.53
N THR A 620 12.13 -10.82 -33.36
CA THR A 620 13.21 -11.81 -33.19
C THR A 620 12.71 -13.22 -32.86
N SER A 621 11.49 -13.35 -32.33
CA SER A 621 10.90 -14.64 -31.91
C SER A 621 10.74 -15.67 -33.03
N ARG A 622 10.73 -15.26 -34.30
CA ARG A 622 10.75 -16.21 -35.43
C ARG A 622 12.10 -16.91 -35.61
N ALA A 623 13.20 -16.20 -35.34
CA ALA A 623 14.56 -16.73 -35.45
C ALA A 623 15.00 -17.44 -34.17
N ALA A 624 14.57 -16.95 -33.01
CA ALA A 624 14.94 -17.47 -31.69
C ALA A 624 13.70 -17.62 -30.77
N PRO A 625 12.77 -18.55 -31.06
CA PRO A 625 11.49 -18.63 -30.36
C PRO A 625 11.60 -18.99 -28.87
N GLY A 626 12.43 -19.96 -28.51
CA GLY A 626 12.62 -20.38 -27.12
C GLY A 626 13.16 -19.24 -26.22
N PRO A 627 14.25 -18.57 -26.62
CA PRO A 627 14.75 -17.38 -25.92
C PRO A 627 13.74 -16.23 -25.84
N ALA A 628 13.06 -15.89 -26.94
CA ALA A 628 12.03 -14.85 -26.94
C ALA A 628 10.88 -15.15 -25.98
N ALA A 629 10.45 -16.42 -25.93
CA ALA A 629 9.43 -16.90 -25.00
C ALA A 629 9.86 -16.72 -23.53
N ARG A 630 11.10 -17.10 -23.19
CA ARG A 630 11.64 -16.91 -21.83
C ARG A 630 11.72 -15.44 -21.46
N LEU A 631 12.27 -14.59 -22.33
CA LEU A 631 12.40 -13.16 -22.07
C LEU A 631 11.03 -12.48 -21.88
N ALA A 632 10.04 -12.82 -22.71
CA ALA A 632 8.68 -12.29 -22.57
C ALA A 632 8.05 -12.70 -21.23
N LEU A 633 8.29 -13.93 -20.78
CA LEU A 633 7.84 -14.36 -19.45
C LEU A 633 8.64 -13.66 -18.35
N GLU A 634 9.95 -13.54 -18.43
CA GLU A 634 10.75 -12.82 -17.42
C GLU A 634 10.30 -11.36 -17.25
N LEU A 635 9.95 -10.69 -18.35
CA LEU A 635 9.41 -9.34 -18.36
C LEU A 635 7.97 -9.24 -17.84
N GLY A 636 7.14 -10.29 -17.96
CA GLY A 636 5.70 -10.14 -17.70
C GLY A 636 4.99 -11.21 -16.84
N LYS A 637 5.69 -12.24 -16.37
CA LYS A 637 5.16 -13.41 -15.63
C LYS A 637 4.38 -13.06 -14.36
N ASP A 638 4.67 -11.91 -13.73
CA ASP A 638 4.01 -11.44 -12.51
C ASP A 638 3.38 -10.05 -12.68
N VAL A 639 3.22 -9.58 -13.92
CA VAL A 639 3.07 -8.15 -14.25
C VAL A 639 1.71 -7.86 -14.89
N LEU A 640 1.13 -8.83 -15.59
CA LEU A 640 -0.24 -8.72 -16.11
C LEU A 640 -1.25 -8.98 -14.99
N GLY A 641 -2.32 -8.19 -14.97
CA GLY A 641 -3.39 -8.31 -13.98
C GLY A 641 -4.27 -9.53 -14.22
N GLY A 642 -5.33 -9.68 -13.40
CA GLY A 642 -6.41 -10.63 -13.67
C GLY A 642 -7.05 -10.40 -15.06
N HIS A 643 -7.80 -11.39 -15.55
CA HIS A 643 -8.25 -11.48 -16.95
C HIS A 643 -8.93 -10.21 -17.52
N ASP A 644 -9.53 -9.33 -16.70
CA ASP A 644 -10.40 -8.23 -17.16
C ASP A 644 -9.74 -6.84 -17.40
N ALA A 645 -8.41 -6.68 -17.29
CA ALA A 645 -7.77 -5.39 -17.53
C ALA A 645 -7.64 -5.07 -19.03
N SER A 646 -8.43 -4.10 -19.54
CA SER A 646 -8.44 -3.68 -20.95
C SER A 646 -7.08 -3.17 -21.48
N GLU A 647 -6.20 -2.71 -20.59
CA GLU A 647 -4.86 -2.19 -20.90
C GLU A 647 -3.87 -3.31 -21.28
N ASP A 648 -4.12 -4.55 -20.83
CA ASP A 648 -3.20 -5.68 -21.03
C ASP A 648 -3.50 -6.48 -22.30
N VAL A 649 -4.56 -6.14 -23.06
CA VAL A 649 -5.01 -6.92 -24.24
C VAL A 649 -3.91 -7.05 -25.30
N ALA A 650 -3.16 -5.97 -25.55
CA ALA A 650 -2.06 -5.98 -26.51
C ALA A 650 -0.90 -6.89 -26.05
N LEU A 651 -0.58 -6.87 -24.75
CA LEU A 651 0.45 -7.71 -24.14
C LEU A 651 0.07 -9.19 -24.18
N ARG A 652 -1.19 -9.50 -23.84
CA ARG A 652 -1.74 -10.86 -23.93
C ARG A 652 -1.73 -11.40 -25.36
N ARG A 653 -2.08 -10.57 -26.36
CA ARG A 653 -1.95 -10.95 -27.78
C ARG A 653 -0.48 -11.19 -28.16
N GLY A 654 0.44 -10.40 -27.63
CA GLY A 654 1.87 -10.62 -27.77
C GLY A 654 2.30 -12.00 -27.29
N TYR A 655 1.86 -12.42 -26.10
CA TYR A 655 2.10 -13.77 -25.59
C TYR A 655 1.57 -14.87 -26.50
N ALA A 656 0.35 -14.72 -27.02
CA ALA A 656 -0.23 -15.67 -27.97
C ALA A 656 0.62 -15.81 -29.25
N GLN A 657 1.10 -14.70 -29.82
CA GLN A 657 1.93 -14.74 -31.02
C GLN A 657 3.29 -15.40 -30.78
N ILE A 658 3.91 -15.14 -29.63
CA ILE A 658 5.19 -15.76 -29.23
C ILE A 658 4.99 -17.28 -29.02
N LEU A 659 3.87 -17.69 -28.41
CA LEU A 659 3.50 -19.09 -28.27
C LEU A 659 3.37 -19.77 -29.64
N VAL A 660 2.70 -19.14 -30.60
CA VAL A 660 2.59 -19.67 -31.97
C VAL A 660 3.97 -19.83 -32.61
N HIS A 661 4.86 -18.84 -32.52
CA HIS A 661 6.22 -18.97 -33.07
C HIS A 661 7.03 -20.09 -32.38
N LEU A 662 6.83 -20.29 -31.07
CA LEU A 662 7.46 -21.39 -30.32
C LEU A 662 6.98 -22.76 -30.81
N LEU A 663 5.68 -22.90 -31.01
CA LEU A 663 5.07 -24.14 -31.49
C LEU A 663 5.37 -24.39 -32.98
N LEU A 664 5.49 -23.36 -33.81
CA LEU A 664 5.87 -23.52 -35.22
C LEU A 664 7.33 -23.93 -35.42
N SER A 665 8.19 -23.82 -34.39
CA SER A 665 9.60 -24.19 -34.55
C SER A 665 9.76 -25.69 -34.82
N ASP A 666 10.64 -26.03 -35.77
CA ASP A 666 10.99 -27.41 -36.14
C ASP A 666 11.77 -28.15 -35.05
N THR A 667 12.13 -27.46 -33.95
CA THR A 667 12.86 -28.05 -32.83
C THR A 667 11.90 -28.84 -31.94
N PRO A 668 12.21 -30.10 -31.56
CA PRO A 668 11.44 -30.85 -30.58
C PRO A 668 11.30 -30.07 -29.28
N LEU A 669 10.08 -29.97 -28.75
CA LEU A 669 9.82 -29.26 -27.50
C LEU A 669 10.31 -30.10 -26.33
N SER A 670 11.36 -29.65 -25.64
CA SER A 670 11.77 -30.24 -24.36
C SER A 670 10.73 -29.99 -23.27
N ASP A 671 10.70 -30.80 -22.21
CA ASP A 671 9.76 -30.63 -21.09
C ASP A 671 9.88 -29.23 -20.44
N ALA A 672 11.10 -28.66 -20.40
CA ALA A 672 11.33 -27.29 -19.96
C ALA A 672 10.66 -26.26 -20.87
N MET A 673 10.74 -26.42 -22.20
CA MET A 673 10.06 -25.53 -23.15
C MET A 673 8.55 -25.77 -23.21
N GLY A 674 8.09 -26.97 -22.87
CA GLY A 674 6.67 -27.24 -22.66
C GLY A 674 6.11 -26.46 -21.49
N THR A 675 6.88 -26.31 -20.41
CA THR A 675 6.49 -25.48 -19.26
C THR A 675 6.42 -24.00 -19.64
N VAL A 676 7.38 -23.51 -20.43
CA VAL A 676 7.36 -22.14 -20.98
C VAL A 676 6.14 -21.93 -21.89
N ALA A 677 5.81 -22.88 -22.75
CA ALA A 677 4.63 -22.82 -23.62
C ALA A 677 3.32 -22.76 -22.80
N LEU A 678 3.23 -23.56 -21.73
CA LEU A 678 2.10 -23.52 -20.81
C LEU A 678 1.96 -22.16 -20.12
N GLN A 679 3.06 -21.60 -19.63
CA GLN A 679 3.06 -20.28 -19.00
C GLN A 679 2.65 -19.16 -19.97
N LEU A 680 3.10 -19.23 -21.23
CA LEU A 680 2.67 -18.29 -22.27
C LEU A 680 1.17 -18.40 -22.56
N PHE A 681 0.65 -19.62 -22.61
CA PHE A 681 -0.79 -19.87 -22.82
C PHE A 681 -1.63 -19.30 -21.67
N GLU A 682 -1.23 -19.57 -20.42
CA GLU A 682 -1.86 -19.02 -19.22
C GLU A 682 -1.81 -17.48 -19.22
N ALA A 683 -0.66 -16.89 -19.56
CA ALA A 683 -0.46 -15.45 -19.60
C ALA A 683 -1.30 -14.77 -20.71
N ALA A 684 -1.45 -15.41 -21.87
CA ALA A 684 -2.33 -14.94 -22.93
C ALA A 684 -3.81 -14.90 -22.48
N GLY A 685 -4.24 -15.86 -21.65
CA GLY A 685 -5.61 -15.96 -21.15
C GLY A 685 -6.58 -16.55 -22.17
N ALA A 686 -7.33 -17.57 -21.75
CA ALA A 686 -8.11 -18.45 -22.62
C ALA A 686 -9.31 -17.80 -23.34
N GLU A 687 -9.84 -16.69 -22.81
CA GLU A 687 -11.10 -16.08 -23.29
C GLU A 687 -10.93 -14.72 -23.98
N ILE A 688 -9.79 -14.03 -23.82
CA ILE A 688 -9.68 -12.60 -24.19
C ILE A 688 -8.66 -12.33 -25.32
N ALA A 689 -7.62 -13.17 -25.51
CA ALA A 689 -6.49 -12.81 -26.39
C ALA A 689 -6.25 -13.69 -27.62
N LEU A 690 -6.67 -14.96 -27.59
CA LEU A 690 -6.68 -15.77 -28.80
C LEU A 690 -8.00 -15.48 -29.52
N GLY A 691 -7.96 -14.82 -30.68
CA GLY A 691 -9.10 -14.91 -31.59
C GLY A 691 -9.39 -16.39 -31.85
N THR A 692 -10.61 -16.72 -32.28
CA THR A 692 -10.96 -18.10 -32.65
C THR A 692 -9.95 -18.70 -33.65
N ALA A 693 -9.34 -17.85 -34.49
CA ALA A 693 -8.28 -18.23 -35.41
C ALA A 693 -6.94 -18.58 -34.72
N GLU A 694 -6.39 -17.72 -33.86
CA GLU A 694 -5.12 -18.02 -33.18
C GLU A 694 -5.26 -19.21 -32.22
N ARG A 695 -6.42 -19.36 -31.58
CA ARG A 695 -6.70 -20.53 -30.73
C ARG A 695 -6.70 -21.82 -31.55
N ALA A 696 -7.38 -21.84 -32.69
CA ALA A 696 -7.41 -23.00 -33.58
C ALA A 696 -6.00 -23.39 -34.06
N VAL A 697 -5.15 -22.40 -34.36
CA VAL A 697 -3.74 -22.64 -34.76
C VAL A 697 -2.94 -23.25 -33.60
N VAL A 698 -3.07 -22.74 -32.38
CA VAL A 698 -2.40 -23.31 -31.21
C VAL A 698 -2.87 -24.74 -30.94
N GLU A 699 -4.19 -24.96 -31.02
CA GLU A 699 -4.83 -26.28 -30.87
C GLU A 699 -4.29 -27.31 -31.89
N GLU A 700 -4.22 -26.93 -33.17
CA GLU A 700 -3.67 -27.77 -34.25
C GLU A 700 -2.19 -28.10 -34.00
N LEU A 701 -1.36 -27.10 -33.71
CA LEU A 701 0.08 -27.29 -33.51
C LEU A 701 0.41 -28.14 -32.28
N VAL A 702 -0.37 -28.01 -31.19
CA VAL A 702 -0.21 -28.85 -30.00
C VAL A 702 -0.57 -30.30 -30.32
N ALA A 703 -1.64 -30.54 -31.08
CA ALA A 703 -2.03 -31.87 -31.53
C ALA A 703 -0.94 -32.51 -32.42
N GLU A 704 -0.42 -31.78 -33.41
CA GLU A 704 0.66 -32.25 -34.28
C GLU A 704 1.92 -32.65 -33.50
N LYS A 705 2.36 -31.83 -32.54
CA LYS A 705 3.54 -32.15 -31.71
C LYS A 705 3.31 -33.33 -30.79
N LEU A 706 2.11 -33.51 -30.24
CA LEU A 706 1.76 -34.69 -29.45
C LEU A 706 1.80 -35.96 -30.31
N THR A 707 1.24 -35.92 -31.51
CA THR A 707 1.29 -37.04 -32.47
C THR A 707 2.73 -37.37 -32.88
N ALA A 708 3.55 -36.35 -33.19
CA ALA A 708 4.97 -36.54 -33.50
C ALA A 708 5.74 -37.18 -32.33
N ARG A 709 5.47 -36.76 -31.08
CA ARG A 709 6.09 -37.34 -29.87
C ARG A 709 5.66 -38.78 -29.65
N LEU A 710 4.37 -39.09 -29.78
CA LEU A 710 3.85 -40.47 -29.69
C LEU A 710 4.54 -41.38 -30.72
N ASN A 711 4.67 -40.90 -31.97
CA ASN A 711 5.36 -41.63 -33.04
C ASN A 711 6.87 -41.81 -32.76
N ALA A 712 7.54 -40.83 -32.17
CA ALA A 712 8.96 -40.94 -31.78
C ALA A 712 9.18 -41.90 -30.59
N THR A 713 8.24 -41.96 -29.64
CA THR A 713 8.31 -42.85 -28.46
C THR A 713 8.13 -44.33 -28.85
N VAL A 714 7.41 -44.59 -29.95
CA VAL A 714 7.25 -45.94 -30.54
C VAL A 714 8.55 -46.47 -31.17
N VAL A 715 9.52 -45.60 -31.49
CA VAL A 715 10.77 -45.97 -32.20
C VAL A 715 11.96 -46.22 -31.25
N SER A 716 11.92 -45.79 -29.98
CA SER A 716 12.97 -46.08 -29.00
C SER A 716 12.44 -46.12 -27.56
N PRO A 717 12.14 -47.30 -26.98
CA PRO A 717 11.50 -47.42 -25.68
C PRO A 717 12.56 -47.44 -24.56
N SER A 718 13.05 -46.27 -24.14
CA SER A 718 13.84 -46.19 -22.90
C SER A 718 13.75 -44.83 -22.22
N SER A 719 12.66 -44.57 -21.51
CA SER A 719 12.70 -43.87 -20.22
C SER A 719 11.36 -43.99 -19.50
N SER A 720 11.44 -44.32 -18.22
CA SER A 720 10.35 -44.20 -17.26
C SER A 720 10.07 -42.72 -16.98
N SER A 721 8.82 -42.35 -16.78
CA SER A 721 8.48 -41.08 -16.15
C SER A 721 7.09 -41.15 -15.50
N SER A 722 7.06 -41.10 -14.17
CA SER A 722 5.88 -40.83 -13.35
C SER A 722 5.57 -39.33 -13.23
N SER A 723 6.14 -38.49 -14.10
CA SER A 723 5.82 -37.06 -14.19
C SER A 723 5.04 -36.79 -15.48
N ARG A 724 3.81 -36.28 -15.35
CA ARG A 724 3.02 -35.85 -16.52
C ARG A 724 3.74 -34.70 -17.22
N ASP A 725 4.07 -34.93 -18.48
CA ASP A 725 4.78 -33.97 -19.32
C ASP A 725 3.95 -32.68 -19.52
N ALA A 726 4.65 -31.55 -19.72
CA ALA A 726 4.06 -30.23 -19.86
C ALA A 726 3.19 -30.07 -21.14
N LEU A 727 3.51 -30.76 -22.24
CA LEU A 727 2.66 -30.77 -23.44
C LEU A 727 1.29 -31.43 -23.17
N THR A 728 1.28 -32.51 -22.38
CA THR A 728 0.02 -33.16 -21.94
C THR A 728 -0.83 -32.21 -21.09
N ARG A 729 -0.21 -31.47 -20.15
CA ARG A 729 -0.91 -30.47 -19.33
C ARG A 729 -1.46 -29.30 -20.16
N LEU A 730 -0.71 -28.85 -21.17
CA LEU A 730 -1.17 -27.82 -22.12
C LEU A 730 -2.37 -28.30 -22.94
N SER A 731 -2.33 -29.56 -23.41
CA SER A 731 -3.43 -30.20 -24.11
C SER A 731 -4.70 -30.35 -23.26
N GLU A 732 -4.54 -30.71 -21.98
CA GLU A 732 -5.65 -30.74 -21.01
C GLU A 732 -6.28 -29.35 -20.82
N HIS A 733 -5.47 -28.29 -20.70
CA HIS A 733 -5.97 -26.90 -20.59
C HIS A 733 -6.70 -26.41 -21.85
N LEU A 734 -6.32 -26.93 -23.03
CA LEU A 734 -7.00 -26.67 -24.29
C LEU A 734 -8.31 -27.49 -24.46
N GLY A 735 -8.55 -28.49 -23.60
CA GLY A 735 -9.77 -29.30 -23.61
C GLY A 735 -9.71 -30.58 -24.46
N PHE A 736 -8.52 -31.07 -24.82
CA PHE A 736 -8.34 -32.25 -25.71
C PHE A 736 -8.53 -33.63 -25.04
N ALA A 737 -8.90 -33.69 -23.75
CA ALA A 737 -9.00 -34.95 -23.03
C ALA A 737 -10.26 -35.77 -23.42
N SER A 738 -10.20 -36.52 -24.53
CA SER A 738 -11.01 -37.74 -24.77
C SER A 738 -10.66 -38.55 -26.05
N ALA A 739 -9.73 -38.15 -26.92
CA ALA A 739 -9.58 -38.82 -28.23
C ALA A 739 -8.43 -39.84 -28.36
N ALA A 740 -7.56 -39.99 -27.36
CA ALA A 740 -6.34 -40.81 -27.49
C ALA A 740 -6.44 -42.27 -27.00
N HIS A 741 -7.65 -42.82 -26.80
CA HIS A 741 -7.87 -44.21 -26.35
C HIS A 741 -8.81 -45.02 -27.28
N SER A 742 -8.69 -44.86 -28.59
CA SER A 742 -9.37 -45.74 -29.55
C SER A 742 -8.39 -46.34 -30.55
N LEU A 743 -7.66 -47.38 -30.13
CA LEU A 743 -7.11 -48.36 -31.05
C LEU A 743 -8.25 -49.32 -31.48
N PRO A 744 -8.38 -49.69 -32.76
CA PRO A 744 -9.41 -50.64 -33.19
C PRO A 744 -9.07 -52.03 -32.65
N LYS A 745 -9.97 -52.64 -31.87
CA LYS A 745 -9.90 -54.08 -31.57
C LYS A 745 -10.41 -54.85 -32.78
N GLU A 746 -9.59 -55.79 -33.25
CA GLU A 746 -9.93 -56.79 -34.25
C GLU A 746 -11.16 -57.62 -33.84
N THR A 747 -11.92 -57.98 -34.86
CA THR A 747 -13.17 -58.76 -34.85
C THR A 747 -12.96 -60.23 -34.48
N GLU A 748 -13.66 -60.67 -33.42
CA GLU A 748 -14.51 -61.88 -33.25
C GLU A 748 -14.07 -63.29 -33.74
N PRO A 749 -14.50 -64.43 -33.11
CA PRO A 749 -15.95 -64.73 -32.97
C PRO A 749 -16.46 -65.55 -31.77
N THR A 750 -17.73 -65.27 -31.45
CA THR A 750 -18.85 -66.17 -31.02
C THR A 750 -18.78 -66.98 -29.72
N GLY A 751 -19.82 -66.80 -28.88
CA GLY A 751 -20.19 -67.77 -27.83
C GLY A 751 -21.34 -67.37 -26.89
N VAL A 752 -22.59 -67.57 -27.36
CA VAL A 752 -23.84 -67.92 -26.62
C VAL A 752 -24.44 -66.93 -25.57
N PRO A 753 -25.76 -66.61 -25.65
CA PRO A 753 -26.45 -65.70 -24.73
C PRO A 753 -27.26 -66.42 -23.62
N SER A 754 -27.35 -65.81 -22.43
CA SER A 754 -28.41 -66.10 -21.45
C SER A 754 -28.80 -64.87 -20.61
N LEU A 755 -30.03 -64.41 -20.90
CA LEU A 755 -31.10 -63.68 -20.18
C LEU A 755 -30.92 -63.10 -18.74
N PRO A 756 -31.78 -62.12 -18.35
CA PRO A 756 -31.53 -61.10 -17.33
C PRO A 756 -32.28 -61.30 -16.00
N ALA A 757 -31.85 -60.60 -14.95
CA ALA A 757 -32.64 -60.38 -13.73
C ALA A 757 -32.38 -58.98 -13.11
N THR A 758 -33.32 -58.08 -13.40
CA THR A 758 -34.03 -57.11 -12.53
C THR A 758 -33.60 -56.85 -11.06
N VAL A 759 -33.69 -55.54 -10.69
CA VAL A 759 -34.18 -54.94 -9.40
C VAL A 759 -33.14 -54.90 -8.25
N ALA A 760 -32.92 -53.83 -7.45
CA ALA A 760 -33.69 -52.67 -6.97
C ALA A 760 -32.73 -51.50 -6.60
N ARG A 761 -33.06 -50.22 -6.87
CA ARG A 761 -33.61 -49.18 -5.96
C ARG A 761 -32.75 -48.75 -4.74
N ASN A 762 -32.49 -47.43 -4.75
CA ASN A 762 -32.55 -46.40 -3.68
C ASN A 762 -31.74 -46.63 -2.39
N GLU A 763 -31.05 -45.66 -1.79
CA GLU A 763 -31.14 -44.18 -1.79
C GLU A 763 -29.76 -43.53 -1.90
#